data_AF-A0A2G9C315-F1
#
_entry.id   AF-A0A2G9C315-F1
#
_cell.length_a   1.000
_cell.length_b   1.000
_cell.length_c   1.000
_cell.angle_alpha   90.00
_cell.angle_beta   90.00
_cell.angle_gamma   90.00
#
_symmetry.space_group_name_H-M   'P 1'
#
loop_
_entity.id
_entity.type
_entity.pdbx_description
1 polymer ?
#
loop_
_entity_poly.entity_id
_entity_poly.type
_entity_poly.pdbx_seq_one_letter_code
_entity_poly.pdbx_strand_id
1 'polypeptide(L)'
;MSTGRSADAATRPTATAPDPSPDDDRRLSPEPAPDPPEIAEELALLNPSLGPIEPPVRAVLFGQARFEQHGRSLAQAQAVQGTAGAGQFFPRLDDNVAMLQQTRRLIEKRHRDFRHLGAAGKWLLDNAALIDEQTHQVRRGLPRNFFRLLPRLRDEPLAGLPRIYGVAWAWVAHTDGGFDTGLLAAYLRAYQEERPLSLAELWALPTTLRVVLVENLRRLAERFATLQAARDVVHHWYDGHPAASGIAAITALEPRMTERGVAEAFWLQLDHRLEELPQPLMGELAAWLSTRLPVPAQALARQQDESIKDLQSIRNAITALRRIDQTNWRQLIQSVSPVMRTLGESPVFAAEAPDTQDLTLHEIERLARKSGRPELEIARQLLALTQGAGPPVDGEPDRRSAPIYWWRGAGRPTLLAALGLREHPWPPHDTAPGQRWAAVAYLAGLALLGLLGLSWLMNQARPDAAPWLLALTALLAAGPIGEAVVALTNRWISELARPARLPRLDFSQGLPDAERTLVVMPVLLTREEAVAPLAAQLEQHHLANPERLVQFALLSDLPDAYEEHHPGDTMIVVTAADAIAALNERHGPLADGRPRFLLLHRAREWSSTERRWIGWERKRGKLERLLRLLAAPAGASPFADFGPLSRPAPGVRHLITLDADTDMPPGRLRALVGTAAHPMNRPRVDAASRRVVEGYAILQPRVLAPMPDDAASTPYHRLFVGQFGIDPYSAVSSEIFQDLFGEGSFTGKGLLDVRACHAVLDARLPEGQVLSHDLLEGSIARCAGVSDITLVEDSPMHADVAHARLHRWTRGDWQLLPFIAGARRYGIAPINRWKLIDNLRRSLVAPMALGLMLLVLGTAVLPLGLTLAVVAGAFAIGPLVGALAGVVPSRDGLARRHFYRETGHDLRRAVGLAAWHVALLLHLSLLYLDAIGSREVWRSFNCSAAFALAAAPNAPLRSPVMAPITACAATRYSP
;
A
#
# COMPACT_ATOMS: atom_id res chain seq x y z
N MET A 1 -29.79 -43.53 -10.63
CA MET A 1 -30.40 -44.86 -10.44
C MET A 1 -29.41 -45.66 -9.59
N SER A 2 -29.51 -45.65 -8.27
CA SER A 2 -30.47 -46.34 -7.37
C SER A 2 -30.18 -47.83 -7.16
N THR A 3 -30.04 -48.16 -5.86
CA THR A 3 -30.05 -49.47 -5.17
C THR A 3 -28.80 -50.37 -5.29
N GLY A 4 -28.26 -51.00 -4.24
CA GLY A 4 -28.62 -51.07 -2.81
C GLY A 4 -28.30 -52.45 -2.21
N ARG A 5 -27.62 -52.49 -1.04
CA ARG A 5 -27.60 -53.48 0.09
C ARG A 5 -26.25 -53.37 0.83
N SER A 6 -26.15 -52.78 2.03
CA SER A 6 -26.50 -53.28 3.38
C SER A 6 -25.41 -54.15 4.02
N ALA A 7 -24.72 -53.64 5.05
CA ALA A 7 -24.79 -54.15 6.43
C ALA A 7 -23.80 -53.42 7.39
N ASP A 8 -24.29 -53.25 8.62
CA ASP A 8 -23.65 -53.00 9.91
C ASP A 8 -23.32 -51.58 10.41
N ALA A 9 -24.08 -51.24 11.45
CA ALA A 9 -24.09 -50.05 12.30
C ALA A 9 -24.14 -50.49 13.77
N ALA A 10 -23.51 -49.74 14.68
CA ALA A 10 -23.89 -49.60 16.09
C ALA A 10 -23.05 -48.48 16.74
N THR A 11 -23.56 -47.26 16.93
CA THR A 11 -24.26 -46.73 18.14
C THR A 11 -23.55 -46.97 19.48
N ARG A 12 -22.99 -45.88 20.02
CA ARG A 12 -22.58 -45.73 21.43
C ARG A 12 -23.81 -45.52 22.34
N PRO A 13 -23.85 -46.11 23.54
CA PRO A 13 -24.74 -45.65 24.61
C PRO A 13 -23.96 -44.91 25.72
N THR A 14 -24.68 -43.93 26.29
CA THR A 14 -24.47 -43.27 27.57
C THR A 14 -24.48 -44.26 28.74
N ALA A 15 -23.58 -44.12 29.71
CA ALA A 15 -23.72 -44.75 31.02
C ALA A 15 -23.24 -43.80 32.13
N THR A 16 -24.15 -43.60 33.08
CA THR A 16 -24.12 -42.88 34.35
C THR A 16 -23.16 -43.51 35.36
N ALA A 17 -22.64 -42.66 36.25
CA ALA A 17 -21.70 -42.98 37.33
C ALA A 17 -22.27 -43.96 38.38
N PRO A 18 -21.43 -44.80 39.01
CA PRO A 18 -21.74 -45.42 40.29
C PRO A 18 -21.11 -44.65 41.46
N ASP A 19 -21.87 -44.62 42.53
CA ASP A 19 -21.56 -44.10 43.87
C ASP A 19 -20.54 -45.02 44.59
N PRO A 20 -19.54 -44.53 45.35
CA PRO A 20 -18.70 -45.39 46.18
C PRO A 20 -19.06 -45.31 47.67
N SER A 21 -19.13 -46.52 48.24
CA SER A 21 -19.17 -46.88 49.67
C SER A 21 -18.13 -46.13 50.54
N PRO A 22 -18.42 -45.92 51.84
CA PRO A 22 -17.48 -45.35 52.79
C PRO A 22 -16.46 -46.38 53.29
N ASP A 23 -15.37 -45.87 53.85
CA ASP A 23 -14.22 -46.53 54.50
C ASP A 23 -13.13 -47.13 53.60
N ASP A 24 -12.12 -46.30 53.30
CA ASP A 24 -10.72 -46.73 53.44
C ASP A 24 -9.82 -45.55 53.85
N ASP A 25 -9.32 -45.62 55.07
CA ASP A 25 -8.44 -44.67 55.73
C ASP A 25 -7.03 -44.70 55.10
N ARG A 26 -6.64 -43.65 54.35
CA ARG A 26 -5.23 -43.39 54.00
C ARG A 26 -4.86 -41.93 54.24
N ARG A 27 -4.18 -41.73 55.36
CA ARG A 27 -3.26 -40.62 55.74
C ARG A 27 -3.07 -39.55 54.66
N LEU A 28 -3.84 -38.48 54.77
CA LEU A 28 -3.56 -37.19 54.12
C LEU A 28 -2.30 -36.59 54.73
N SER A 29 -1.30 -36.30 53.89
CA SER A 29 -0.28 -35.29 54.20
C SER A 29 -0.99 -33.94 54.37
N PRO A 30 -0.61 -33.11 55.36
CA PRO A 30 -1.26 -31.82 55.54
C PRO A 30 -0.99 -30.94 54.31
N GLU A 31 -2.06 -30.41 53.70
CA GLU A 31 -1.95 -29.30 52.75
C GLU A 31 -1.25 -28.11 53.43
N PRO A 32 -0.28 -27.45 52.77
CA PRO A 32 0.34 -26.26 53.34
C PRO A 32 -0.70 -25.14 53.44
N ALA A 33 -0.70 -24.45 54.58
CA ALA A 33 -1.54 -23.27 54.82
C ALA A 33 -1.34 -22.19 53.73
N PRO A 34 -2.37 -21.41 53.38
CA PRO A 34 -2.24 -20.32 52.42
C PRO A 34 -1.22 -19.28 52.91
N ASP A 35 -0.28 -18.91 52.03
CA ASP A 35 0.76 -17.91 52.31
C ASP A 35 0.13 -16.53 52.63
N PRO A 36 0.71 -15.74 53.56
CA PRO A 36 0.17 -14.44 53.93
C PRO A 36 0.13 -13.48 52.72
N PRO A 37 -0.92 -12.62 52.61
CA PRO A 37 -1.18 -11.82 51.42
C PRO A 37 -0.07 -10.80 51.07
N GLU A 38 0.79 -10.45 52.02
CA GLU A 38 1.86 -9.46 51.84
C GLU A 38 3.10 -10.00 51.07
N ILE A 39 3.35 -11.33 51.10
CA ILE A 39 4.52 -11.98 50.47
C ILE A 39 4.16 -12.97 49.34
N ALA A 40 2.88 -13.03 48.97
CA ALA A 40 2.38 -14.01 48.00
C ALA A 40 3.00 -13.86 46.59
N GLU A 41 3.32 -12.62 46.17
CA GLU A 41 3.94 -12.36 44.86
C GLU A 41 5.42 -12.78 44.83
N GLU A 42 6.16 -12.52 45.92
CA GLU A 42 7.54 -12.92 46.12
C GLU A 42 7.67 -14.45 46.17
N LEU A 43 6.77 -15.11 46.92
CA LEU A 43 6.72 -16.57 47.01
C LEU A 43 6.30 -17.23 45.69
N ALA A 44 5.47 -16.57 44.88
CA ALA A 44 5.11 -17.06 43.55
C ALA A 44 6.34 -17.13 42.61
N LEU A 45 7.25 -16.15 42.66
CA LEU A 45 8.51 -16.17 41.88
C LEU A 45 9.50 -17.21 42.40
N LEU A 46 9.42 -17.56 43.68
CA LEU A 46 10.23 -18.56 44.36
C LEU A 46 9.62 -19.96 44.30
N ASN A 47 8.51 -20.14 43.58
CA ASN A 47 7.84 -21.42 43.45
C ASN A 47 8.72 -22.42 42.66
N PRO A 48 9.09 -23.57 43.24
CA PRO A 48 9.93 -24.57 42.58
C PRO A 48 9.39 -25.12 41.25
N SER A 49 8.07 -25.08 41.05
CA SER A 49 7.43 -25.52 39.80
C SER A 49 7.87 -24.71 38.56
N LEU A 50 8.45 -23.52 38.75
CA LEU A 50 9.04 -22.71 37.68
C LEU A 50 10.41 -23.23 37.21
N GLY A 51 11.01 -24.20 37.93
CA GLY A 51 12.34 -24.74 37.62
C GLY A 51 13.49 -23.80 38.01
N PRO A 52 14.75 -24.22 37.78
CA PRO A 52 15.92 -23.39 38.06
C PRO A 52 15.98 -22.18 37.12
N ILE A 53 16.57 -21.08 37.61
CA ILE A 53 16.76 -19.88 36.78
C ILE A 53 17.68 -20.21 35.59
N GLU A 54 17.21 -19.89 34.39
CA GLU A 54 18.00 -20.09 33.18
C GLU A 54 19.17 -19.09 33.11
N PRO A 55 20.37 -19.51 32.68
CA PRO A 55 21.51 -18.61 32.58
C PRO A 55 21.30 -17.58 31.46
N PRO A 56 21.90 -16.38 31.58
CA PRO A 56 21.87 -15.38 30.51
C PRO A 56 22.57 -15.90 29.26
N VAL A 57 22.14 -15.42 28.08
CA VAL A 57 22.77 -15.70 26.79
C VAL A 57 24.05 -14.89 26.69
N ARG A 58 25.13 -15.41 27.29
CA ARG A 58 26.43 -14.76 27.41
C ARG A 58 27.57 -15.78 27.30
N ALA A 59 28.55 -15.49 26.46
CA ALA A 59 29.74 -16.32 26.24
C ALA A 59 31.00 -15.44 26.13
N VAL A 60 32.14 -16.05 25.77
CA VAL A 60 33.41 -15.33 25.59
C VAL A 60 33.26 -14.30 24.47
N LEU A 61 33.59 -13.03 24.76
CA LEU A 61 33.51 -11.96 23.77
C LEU A 61 34.53 -12.18 22.65
N PHE A 62 34.08 -12.01 21.40
CA PHE A 62 34.92 -12.18 20.23
C PHE A 62 35.27 -10.84 19.58
N GLY A 63 36.53 -10.68 19.19
CA GLY A 63 36.95 -9.65 18.22
C GLY A 63 36.63 -10.09 16.79
N GLN A 64 36.83 -9.20 15.81
CA GLN A 64 36.45 -9.43 14.41
C GLN A 64 36.97 -10.75 13.82
N ALA A 65 38.29 -11.01 13.89
CA ALA A 65 38.88 -12.22 13.31
C ALA A 65 38.29 -13.52 13.91
N ARG A 66 38.01 -13.51 15.22
CA ARG A 66 37.40 -14.64 15.91
C ARG A 66 35.93 -14.82 15.54
N PHE A 67 35.21 -13.72 15.30
CA PHE A 67 33.84 -13.75 14.78
C PHE A 67 33.77 -14.32 13.36
N GLU A 68 34.70 -13.95 12.49
CA GLU A 68 34.78 -14.50 11.13
C GLU A 68 35.06 -16.02 11.16
N GLN A 69 36.05 -16.44 11.95
CA GLN A 69 36.34 -17.86 12.16
C GLN A 69 35.12 -18.60 12.74
N HIS A 70 34.46 -18.00 13.74
CA HIS A 70 33.27 -18.59 14.33
C HIS A 70 32.14 -18.72 13.30
N GLY A 71 31.91 -17.70 12.47
CA GLY A 71 30.93 -17.73 11.38
C GLY A 71 31.13 -18.93 10.45
N ARG A 72 32.37 -19.19 10.00
CA ARG A 72 32.69 -20.37 9.17
C ARG A 72 32.43 -21.68 9.92
N SER A 73 32.93 -21.80 11.15
CA SER A 73 32.74 -23.02 11.96
C SER A 73 31.26 -23.31 12.25
N LEU A 74 30.46 -22.26 12.50
CA LEU A 74 29.04 -22.38 12.78
C LEU A 74 28.27 -22.81 11.54
N ALA A 75 28.59 -22.25 10.37
CA ALA A 75 27.99 -22.64 9.10
C ALA A 75 28.25 -24.13 8.77
N GLN A 76 29.45 -24.64 9.07
CA GLN A 76 29.80 -26.04 8.92
C GLN A 76 29.01 -26.94 9.89
N ALA A 77 28.88 -26.51 11.15
CA ALA A 77 28.20 -27.26 12.21
C ALA A 77 26.67 -27.30 12.05
N GLN A 78 26.05 -26.27 11.47
CA GLN A 78 24.59 -26.15 11.40
C GLN A 78 23.98 -26.95 10.24
N ALA A 79 23.78 -28.26 10.43
CA ALA A 79 23.00 -29.08 9.49
C ALA A 79 21.52 -28.68 9.46
N VAL A 80 20.93 -28.67 8.26
CA VAL A 80 19.60 -28.14 8.00
C VAL A 80 18.66 -29.22 7.48
N GLN A 81 17.43 -29.27 8.01
CA GLN A 81 16.30 -29.99 7.42
C GLN A 81 15.47 -29.04 6.55
N GLY A 82 14.78 -29.58 5.54
CA GLY A 82 13.91 -28.82 4.64
C GLY A 82 12.77 -28.07 5.36
N THR A 83 11.94 -27.35 4.60
CA THR A 83 10.92 -26.44 5.13
C THR A 83 9.58 -27.12 5.50
N ALA A 84 9.42 -28.41 5.26
CA ALA A 84 8.16 -29.14 5.46
C ALA A 84 7.89 -29.49 6.94
N GLY A 85 6.62 -29.39 7.38
CA GLY A 85 6.19 -29.83 8.72
C GLY A 85 6.26 -28.80 9.84
N ALA A 86 6.40 -27.51 9.51
CA ALA A 86 6.62 -26.45 10.48
C ALA A 86 5.47 -26.26 11.49
N GLY A 87 5.68 -26.73 12.74
CA GLY A 87 4.89 -26.34 13.92
C GLY A 87 5.07 -24.86 14.29
N GLN A 88 4.18 -24.34 15.15
CA GLN A 88 4.22 -22.96 15.64
C GLN A 88 5.55 -22.69 16.35
N PHE A 89 6.35 -21.77 15.81
CA PHE A 89 7.58 -21.33 16.45
C PHE A 89 7.49 -19.84 16.80
N PHE A 90 7.09 -19.59 18.03
CA PHE A 90 7.69 -18.58 18.88
C PHE A 90 8.17 -19.38 20.08
N PRO A 91 9.48 -19.49 20.36
CA PRO A 91 9.92 -20.19 21.55
C PRO A 91 9.39 -19.37 22.72
N ARG A 92 8.26 -19.80 23.29
CA ARG A 92 7.73 -19.26 24.55
C ARG A 92 7.59 -17.74 24.61
N LEU A 93 7.42 -17.04 23.47
CA LEU A 93 7.37 -15.56 23.49
C LEU A 93 6.28 -15.06 24.45
N ASP A 94 5.14 -15.73 24.48
CA ASP A 94 4.06 -15.37 25.40
C ASP A 94 4.47 -15.56 26.87
N ASP A 95 5.18 -16.64 27.18
CA ASP A 95 5.74 -16.89 28.53
C ASP A 95 6.83 -15.86 28.87
N ASN A 96 7.65 -15.48 27.89
CA ASN A 96 8.71 -14.47 28.05
C ASN A 96 8.10 -13.11 28.42
N VAL A 97 7.04 -12.75 27.71
CA VAL A 97 6.29 -11.51 27.93
C VAL A 97 5.59 -11.57 29.28
N ALA A 98 4.96 -12.69 29.63
CA ALA A 98 4.34 -12.88 30.93
C ALA A 98 5.35 -12.72 32.07
N MET A 99 6.54 -13.31 31.96
CA MET A 99 7.61 -13.22 32.95
C MET A 99 8.17 -11.79 33.06
N LEU A 100 8.39 -11.10 31.94
CA LEU A 100 8.80 -9.69 31.93
C LEU A 100 7.76 -8.78 32.60
N GLN A 101 6.47 -9.02 32.34
CA GLN A 101 5.38 -8.29 32.99
C GLN A 101 5.29 -8.59 34.49
N GLN A 102 5.45 -9.85 34.90
CA GLN A 102 5.49 -10.23 36.31
C GLN A 102 6.65 -9.56 37.04
N THR A 103 7.85 -9.60 36.45
CA THR A 103 9.05 -8.93 36.98
C THR A 103 8.82 -7.43 37.12
N ARG A 104 8.20 -6.80 36.12
CA ARG A 104 7.88 -5.37 36.15
C ARG A 104 6.95 -5.02 37.31
N ARG A 105 5.87 -5.78 37.53
CA ARG A 105 4.94 -5.53 38.65
C ARG A 105 5.66 -5.56 39.99
N LEU A 106 6.59 -6.50 40.18
CA LEU A 106 7.42 -6.58 41.39
C LEU A 106 8.31 -5.34 41.55
N ILE A 107 8.99 -4.93 40.47
CA ILE A 107 9.85 -3.73 40.49
C ILE A 107 9.02 -2.46 40.78
N GLU A 108 7.83 -2.35 40.21
CA GLU A 108 6.89 -1.24 40.46
C GLU A 108 6.37 -1.25 41.90
N LYS A 109 6.02 -2.42 42.46
CA LYS A 109 5.65 -2.58 43.88
C LYS A 109 6.78 -2.09 44.79
N ARG A 110 8.00 -2.58 44.59
CA ARG A 110 9.18 -2.15 45.36
C ARG A 110 9.45 -0.65 45.26
N HIS A 111 9.26 -0.07 44.07
CA HIS A 111 9.42 1.37 43.88
C HIS A 111 8.39 2.17 44.69
N ARG A 112 7.13 1.72 44.71
CA ARG A 112 6.05 2.32 45.52
C ARG A 112 6.31 2.18 47.02
N ASP A 113 6.88 1.06 47.45
CA ASP A 113 7.22 0.79 48.85
C ASP A 113 8.54 1.46 49.29
N PHE A 114 9.10 2.35 48.47
CA PHE A 114 10.37 3.06 48.70
C PHE A 114 11.58 2.13 48.95
N ARG A 115 11.51 0.87 48.49
CA ARG A 115 12.60 -0.09 48.61
C ARG A 115 13.66 0.13 47.52
N HIS A 116 14.93 -0.13 47.84
CA HIS A 116 16.02 0.05 46.90
C HIS A 116 15.92 -0.96 45.73
N LEU A 117 15.86 -0.44 44.50
CA LEU A 117 15.71 -1.24 43.27
C LEU A 117 17.05 -1.77 42.72
N GLY A 118 18.18 -1.22 43.16
CA GLY A 118 19.46 -1.47 42.50
C GLY A 118 19.52 -0.87 41.09
N ALA A 119 20.72 -0.89 40.48
CA ALA A 119 20.92 -0.30 39.15
C ALA A 119 20.17 -1.05 38.05
N ALA A 120 20.13 -2.39 38.11
CA ALA A 120 19.46 -3.22 37.10
C ALA A 120 17.93 -3.06 37.14
N GLY A 121 17.33 -3.06 38.34
CA GLY A 121 15.89 -2.85 38.51
C GLY A 121 15.44 -1.46 38.06
N LYS A 122 16.22 -0.42 38.40
CA LYS A 122 15.98 0.94 37.90
C LYS A 122 16.05 1.00 36.37
N TRP A 123 17.08 0.42 35.77
CA TRP A 123 17.26 0.45 34.32
C TRP A 123 16.14 -0.30 33.57
N LEU A 124 15.67 -1.43 34.09
CA LEU A 124 14.51 -2.15 33.54
C LEU A 124 13.24 -1.31 33.62
N LEU A 125 13.00 -0.64 34.76
CA LEU A 125 11.83 0.21 34.96
C LEU A 125 11.84 1.44 34.03
N ASP A 126 12.98 2.14 33.95
CA ASP A 126 13.18 3.31 33.09
C ASP A 126 12.98 2.99 31.60
N ASN A 127 13.11 1.72 31.21
CA ASN A 127 12.97 1.24 29.82
C ASN A 127 11.75 0.35 29.58
N ALA A 128 10.80 0.25 30.52
CA ALA A 128 9.66 -0.66 30.41
C ALA A 128 8.83 -0.44 29.14
N ALA A 129 8.55 0.82 28.79
CA ALA A 129 7.78 1.16 27.58
C ALA A 129 8.47 0.71 26.28
N LEU A 130 9.82 0.76 26.23
CA LEU A 130 10.58 0.24 25.10
C LEU A 130 10.43 -1.27 25.00
N ILE A 131 10.54 -1.99 26.12
CA ILE A 131 10.43 -3.46 26.15
C ILE A 131 9.03 -3.92 25.69
N ASP A 132 7.98 -3.22 26.12
CA ASP A 132 6.61 -3.47 25.68
C ASP A 132 6.47 -3.27 24.16
N GLU A 133 7.00 -2.16 23.62
CA GLU A 133 6.96 -1.88 22.19
C GLU A 133 7.73 -2.93 21.38
N GLN A 134 8.93 -3.33 21.82
CA GLN A 134 9.72 -4.37 21.13
C GLN A 134 9.01 -5.72 21.11
N THR A 135 8.33 -6.06 22.20
CA THR A 135 7.49 -7.25 22.28
C THR A 135 6.35 -7.20 21.24
N HIS A 136 5.68 -6.06 21.13
CA HIS A 136 4.63 -5.85 20.13
C HIS A 136 5.18 -5.93 18.70
N GLN A 137 6.36 -5.36 18.44
CA GLN A 137 7.02 -5.44 17.14
C GLN A 137 7.41 -6.87 16.77
N VAL A 138 7.92 -7.68 17.71
CA VAL A 138 8.22 -9.10 17.46
C VAL A 138 6.97 -9.86 17.01
N ARG A 139 5.82 -9.64 17.66
CA ARG A 139 4.55 -10.26 17.26
C ARG A 139 4.09 -9.84 15.86
N ARG A 140 4.36 -8.59 15.45
CA ARG A 140 4.01 -8.07 14.11
C ARG A 140 5.01 -8.45 13.02
N GLY A 141 6.29 -8.59 13.37
CA GLY A 141 7.40 -8.63 12.43
C GLY A 141 7.66 -9.99 11.75
N LEU A 142 7.07 -11.09 12.24
CA LEU A 142 7.20 -12.42 11.62
C LEU A 142 5.85 -13.18 11.64
N PRO A 143 4.98 -12.97 10.63
CA PRO A 143 3.73 -13.71 10.54
C PRO A 143 3.99 -15.22 10.35
N ARG A 144 3.07 -16.06 10.85
CA ARG A 144 3.19 -17.53 10.85
C ARG A 144 3.60 -18.12 9.49
N ASN A 145 3.07 -17.56 8.40
CA ASN A 145 3.36 -18.04 7.04
C ASN A 145 4.82 -17.80 6.62
N PHE A 146 5.46 -16.75 7.11
CA PHE A 146 6.84 -16.43 6.79
C PHE A 146 7.82 -17.41 7.48
N PHE A 147 7.56 -17.79 8.74
CA PHE A 147 8.37 -18.81 9.44
C PHE A 147 8.39 -20.17 8.75
N ARG A 148 7.30 -20.56 8.07
CA ARG A 148 7.23 -21.83 7.33
C ARG A 148 8.19 -21.87 6.13
N LEU A 149 8.72 -20.72 5.71
CA LEU A 149 9.65 -20.62 4.58
C LEU A 149 11.11 -20.76 5.01
N LEU A 150 11.42 -20.69 6.31
CA LEU A 150 12.80 -20.68 6.80
C LEU A 150 13.36 -22.11 6.97
N PRO A 151 14.60 -22.38 6.52
CA PRO A 151 15.27 -23.66 6.77
C PRO A 151 15.52 -23.89 8.26
N ARG A 152 15.43 -25.16 8.71
CA ARG A 152 15.47 -25.51 10.14
C ARG A 152 16.72 -26.28 10.51
N LEU A 153 17.25 -26.04 11.71
CA LEU A 153 18.36 -26.80 12.26
C LEU A 153 17.90 -28.22 12.58
N ARG A 154 18.73 -29.22 12.25
CA ARG A 154 18.46 -30.64 12.49
C ARG A 154 18.91 -31.08 13.88
N ASP A 155 20.04 -30.56 14.34
CA ASP A 155 20.75 -31.10 15.49
C ASP A 155 20.45 -30.30 16.76
N GLU A 156 20.43 -30.98 17.92
CA GLU A 156 20.29 -30.37 19.25
C GLU A 156 21.45 -29.40 19.55
N PRO A 157 21.28 -28.37 20.40
CA PRO A 157 20.15 -28.06 21.27
C PRO A 157 19.07 -27.16 20.63
N LEU A 158 19.26 -26.77 19.36
CA LEU A 158 18.37 -25.86 18.63
C LEU A 158 17.58 -26.59 17.53
N ALA A 159 17.38 -27.90 17.69
CA ALA A 159 16.68 -28.73 16.72
C ALA A 159 15.26 -28.20 16.45
N GLY A 160 14.88 -28.13 15.17
CA GLY A 160 13.58 -27.62 14.74
C GLY A 160 13.46 -26.09 14.66
N LEU A 161 14.45 -25.33 15.16
CA LEU A 161 14.46 -23.87 15.07
C LEU A 161 14.99 -23.38 13.72
N PRO A 162 14.56 -22.20 13.23
CA PRO A 162 15.14 -21.62 12.02
C PRO A 162 16.65 -21.47 12.14
N ARG A 163 17.41 -21.78 11.09
CA ARG A 163 18.88 -21.62 11.07
C ARG A 163 19.31 -20.21 11.47
N ILE A 164 18.59 -19.20 10.99
CA ILE A 164 18.85 -17.79 11.33
C ILE A 164 18.73 -17.51 12.84
N TYR A 165 17.94 -18.29 13.59
CA TYR A 165 17.89 -18.20 15.05
C TYR A 165 19.21 -18.61 15.69
N GLY A 166 19.82 -19.70 15.22
CA GLY A 166 21.15 -20.10 15.69
C GLY A 166 22.24 -19.06 15.36
N VAL A 167 22.14 -18.43 14.18
CA VAL A 167 23.04 -17.32 13.79
C VAL A 167 22.89 -16.12 14.73
N ALA A 168 21.65 -15.74 15.06
CA ALA A 168 21.34 -14.64 15.97
C ALA A 168 21.71 -14.95 17.43
N TRP A 169 21.51 -16.20 17.87
CA TRP A 169 21.89 -16.67 19.20
C TRP A 169 23.39 -16.59 19.42
N ALA A 170 24.18 -17.12 18.47
CA ALA A 170 25.64 -17.05 18.51
C ALA A 170 26.13 -15.59 18.53
N TRP A 171 25.50 -14.72 17.75
CA TRP A 171 25.78 -13.28 17.79
C TRP A 171 25.58 -12.70 19.19
N VAL A 172 24.37 -12.82 19.76
CA VAL A 172 24.04 -12.24 21.08
C VAL A 172 24.93 -12.80 22.18
N ALA A 173 25.23 -14.11 22.15
CA ALA A 173 26.09 -14.74 23.16
C ALA A 173 27.52 -14.18 23.14
N HIS A 174 28.11 -13.98 21.95
CA HIS A 174 29.50 -13.54 21.79
C HIS A 174 29.69 -12.02 21.70
N THR A 175 28.61 -11.24 21.66
CA THR A 175 28.63 -9.77 21.84
C THR A 175 28.09 -9.31 23.18
N ASP A 176 27.65 -10.22 24.05
CA ASP A 176 26.91 -9.91 25.30
C ASP A 176 25.75 -8.94 25.05
N GLY A 177 24.97 -9.23 24.01
CA GLY A 177 23.84 -8.39 23.57
C GLY A 177 24.24 -7.07 22.90
N GLY A 178 25.52 -6.82 22.62
CA GLY A 178 25.99 -5.67 21.87
C GLY A 178 25.61 -5.71 20.38
N PHE A 179 25.50 -4.54 19.75
CA PHE A 179 25.17 -4.41 18.33
C PHE A 179 26.11 -3.44 17.62
N ASP A 180 26.91 -3.99 16.70
CA ASP A 180 27.79 -3.28 15.77
C ASP A 180 27.55 -3.80 14.34
N THR A 181 27.25 -2.89 13.43
CA THR A 181 26.85 -3.24 12.05
C THR A 181 28.02 -3.76 11.21
N GLY A 182 29.23 -3.24 11.42
CA GLY A 182 30.42 -3.65 10.68
C GLY A 182 30.85 -5.06 11.05
N LEU A 183 30.89 -5.35 12.34
CA LEU A 183 31.20 -6.68 12.88
C LEU A 183 30.13 -7.70 12.48
N LEU A 184 28.84 -7.33 12.51
CA LEU A 184 27.75 -8.20 12.05
C LEU A 184 27.90 -8.53 10.56
N ALA A 185 28.24 -7.54 9.73
CA ALA A 185 28.47 -7.76 8.30
C ALA A 185 29.69 -8.66 8.02
N ALA A 186 30.77 -8.54 8.80
CA ALA A 186 31.93 -9.43 8.70
C ALA A 186 31.55 -10.87 9.08
N TYR A 187 30.87 -11.06 10.21
CA TYR A 187 30.39 -12.36 10.67
C TYR A 187 29.47 -13.04 9.65
N LEU A 188 28.47 -12.32 9.11
CA LEU A 188 27.54 -12.86 8.11
C LEU A 188 28.22 -13.17 6.78
N ARG A 189 29.23 -12.40 6.36
CA ARG A 189 30.01 -12.72 5.15
C ARG A 189 30.81 -14.01 5.35
N ALA A 190 31.51 -14.15 6.47
CA ALA A 190 32.29 -15.34 6.77
C ALA A 190 31.40 -16.60 6.91
N TYR A 191 30.21 -16.47 7.49
CA TYR A 191 29.23 -17.55 7.53
C TYR A 191 28.82 -18.01 6.11
N GLN A 192 28.56 -17.04 5.23
CA GLN A 192 28.07 -17.30 3.87
C GLN A 192 29.13 -17.85 2.90
N GLU A 193 30.42 -17.79 3.25
CA GLU A 193 31.50 -18.45 2.50
C GLU A 193 31.32 -19.98 2.49
N GLU A 194 30.83 -20.53 3.61
CA GLU A 194 30.62 -21.98 3.78
C GLU A 194 29.20 -22.39 3.36
N ARG A 195 28.17 -21.64 3.80
CA ARG A 195 26.77 -21.92 3.44
C ARG A 195 25.99 -20.64 3.19
N PRO A 196 25.44 -20.43 1.96
CA PRO A 196 24.66 -19.23 1.68
C PRO A 196 23.38 -19.19 2.52
N LEU A 197 23.06 -17.99 3.00
CA LEU A 197 21.78 -17.67 3.61
C LEU A 197 20.81 -17.24 2.50
N SER A 198 19.56 -17.71 2.58
CA SER A 198 18.50 -17.23 1.68
C SER A 198 18.14 -15.77 1.97
N LEU A 199 17.54 -15.08 1.00
CA LEU A 199 16.99 -13.74 1.20
C LEU A 199 15.98 -13.72 2.36
N ALA A 200 15.09 -14.71 2.43
CA ALA A 200 14.14 -14.86 3.54
C ALA A 200 14.83 -14.94 4.91
N GLU A 201 15.94 -15.67 5.03
CA GLU A 201 16.71 -15.73 6.28
C GLU A 201 17.36 -14.39 6.63
N LEU A 202 17.96 -13.70 5.66
CA LEU A 202 18.59 -12.40 5.89
C LEU A 202 17.56 -11.34 6.32
N TRP A 203 16.37 -11.34 5.70
CA TRP A 203 15.27 -10.44 6.10
C TRP A 203 14.60 -10.85 7.41
N ALA A 204 14.72 -12.11 7.85
CA ALA A 204 14.27 -12.56 9.16
C ALA A 204 15.20 -12.12 10.31
N LEU A 205 16.47 -11.80 10.01
CA LEU A 205 17.49 -11.49 11.01
C LEU A 205 17.12 -10.36 11.98
N PRO A 206 16.57 -9.20 11.57
CA PRO A 206 16.26 -8.10 12.47
C PRO A 206 15.29 -8.53 13.57
N THR A 207 14.20 -9.19 13.18
CA THR A 207 13.18 -9.66 14.12
C THR A 207 13.70 -10.83 14.95
N THR A 208 14.53 -11.69 14.36
CA THR A 208 15.14 -12.81 15.09
C THR A 208 16.12 -12.32 16.16
N LEU A 209 16.92 -11.30 15.89
CA LEU A 209 17.77 -10.64 16.88
C LEU A 209 16.94 -10.03 18.01
N ARG A 210 15.82 -9.36 17.69
CA ARG A 210 14.88 -8.86 18.72
C ARG A 210 14.36 -10.00 19.60
N VAL A 211 13.95 -11.13 19.02
CA VAL A 211 13.49 -12.31 19.79
C VAL A 211 14.57 -12.79 20.75
N VAL A 212 15.81 -12.98 20.28
CA VAL A 212 16.92 -13.45 21.14
C VAL A 212 17.28 -12.43 22.22
N LEU A 213 17.24 -11.13 21.92
CA LEU A 213 17.49 -10.07 22.90
C LEU A 213 16.39 -10.00 23.95
N VAL A 214 15.11 -10.15 23.57
CA VAL A 214 13.98 -10.19 24.50
C VAL A 214 14.04 -11.45 25.37
N GLU A 215 14.39 -12.60 24.79
CA GLU A 215 14.66 -13.84 25.54
C GLU A 215 15.78 -13.63 26.56
N ASN A 216 16.88 -12.98 26.18
CA ASN A 216 17.98 -12.69 27.10
C ASN A 216 17.56 -11.70 28.21
N LEU A 217 16.79 -10.65 27.86
CA LEU A 217 16.23 -9.72 28.82
C LEU A 217 15.29 -10.41 29.82
N ARG A 218 14.46 -11.35 29.36
CA ARG A 218 13.60 -12.17 30.23
C ARG A 218 14.43 -12.97 31.22
N ARG A 219 15.49 -13.66 30.77
CA ARG A 219 16.40 -14.43 31.64
C ARG A 219 17.04 -13.55 32.72
N LEU A 220 17.55 -12.39 32.31
CA LEU A 220 18.18 -11.42 33.21
C LEU A 220 17.18 -10.79 34.18
N ALA A 221 15.98 -10.45 33.70
CA ALA A 221 14.91 -9.87 34.50
C ALA A 221 14.38 -10.89 35.54
N GLU A 222 14.11 -12.14 35.15
CA GLU A 222 13.72 -13.20 36.07
C GLU A 222 14.82 -13.41 37.12
N ARG A 223 16.09 -13.57 36.69
CA ARG A 223 17.22 -13.75 37.62
C ARG A 223 17.29 -12.63 38.63
N PHE A 224 17.18 -11.37 38.19
CA PHE A 224 17.14 -10.22 39.06
C PHE A 224 15.93 -10.26 40.02
N ALA A 225 14.72 -10.51 39.50
CA ALA A 225 13.49 -10.53 40.29
C ALA A 225 13.50 -11.62 41.36
N THR A 226 13.92 -12.84 41.02
CA THR A 226 13.98 -13.97 41.94
C THR A 226 15.06 -13.77 43.01
N LEU A 227 16.21 -13.16 42.66
CA LEU A 227 17.22 -12.76 43.64
C LEU A 227 16.70 -11.70 44.61
N GLN A 228 15.90 -10.74 44.14
CA GLN A 228 15.27 -9.75 45.03
C GLN A 228 14.16 -10.37 45.89
N ALA A 229 13.32 -11.25 45.32
CA ALA A 229 12.29 -11.95 46.06
C ALA A 229 12.88 -12.77 47.22
N ALA A 230 14.01 -13.45 46.99
CA ALA A 230 14.73 -14.17 48.05
C ALA A 230 15.18 -13.26 49.20
N ARG A 231 15.65 -12.04 48.89
CA ARG A 231 16.01 -11.02 49.89
C ARG A 231 14.78 -10.46 50.59
N ASP A 232 13.69 -10.27 49.86
CA ASP A 232 12.45 -9.69 50.37
C ASP A 232 11.73 -10.59 51.36
N VAL A 233 11.76 -11.90 51.12
CA VAL A 233 11.24 -12.89 52.09
C VAL A 233 12.01 -12.78 53.41
N VAL A 234 13.33 -12.60 53.37
CA VAL A 234 14.14 -12.36 54.57
C VAL A 234 13.74 -11.02 55.21
N HIS A 235 13.61 -9.94 54.45
CA HIS A 235 13.16 -8.65 54.98
C HIS A 235 11.81 -8.74 55.72
N HIS A 236 10.80 -9.37 55.12
CA HIS A 236 9.49 -9.54 55.76
C HIS A 236 9.57 -10.38 57.04
N TRP A 237 10.44 -11.40 57.09
CA TRP A 237 10.65 -12.17 58.33
C TRP A 237 11.24 -11.31 59.44
N TYR A 238 12.22 -10.45 59.12
CA TYR A 238 12.78 -9.48 60.07
C TYR A 238 11.76 -8.43 60.54
N ASP A 239 10.90 -7.95 59.64
CA ASP A 239 9.89 -6.94 59.96
C ASP A 239 8.70 -7.57 60.75
N GLY A 240 8.46 -8.88 60.57
CA GLY A 240 7.38 -9.66 61.18
C GLY A 240 7.64 -10.19 62.60
N HIS A 241 8.59 -9.63 63.34
CA HIS A 241 9.02 -10.04 64.69
C HIS A 241 9.63 -11.46 64.77
N PRO A 242 10.92 -11.62 64.43
CA PRO A 242 11.67 -12.90 64.45
C PRO A 242 11.58 -13.69 65.76
N ALA A 243 11.40 -13.00 66.88
CA ALA A 243 11.27 -13.61 68.20
C ALA A 243 9.98 -14.43 68.38
N ALA A 244 8.94 -14.14 67.61
CA ALA A 244 7.67 -14.88 67.67
C ALA A 244 7.62 -16.06 66.70
N SER A 245 8.27 -15.94 65.53
CA SER A 245 8.27 -16.95 64.47
C SER A 245 9.40 -17.98 64.59
N GLY A 246 10.50 -17.62 65.25
CA GLY A 246 11.68 -18.47 65.44
C GLY A 246 12.46 -18.74 64.13
N ILE A 247 13.65 -19.34 64.25
CA ILE A 247 14.50 -19.62 63.07
C ILE A 247 13.93 -20.75 62.18
N ALA A 248 13.06 -21.61 62.70
CA ALA A 248 12.45 -22.70 61.93
C ALA A 248 11.57 -22.17 60.78
N ALA A 249 10.89 -21.03 60.99
CA ALA A 249 10.03 -20.42 59.98
C ALA A 249 10.80 -19.96 58.74
N ILE A 250 12.00 -19.39 58.92
CA ILE A 250 12.83 -18.90 57.81
C ILE A 250 13.67 -20.02 57.20
N THR A 251 14.19 -20.95 58.00
CA THR A 251 14.97 -22.08 57.51
C THR A 251 14.13 -23.10 56.74
N ALA A 252 12.83 -23.21 57.00
CA ALA A 252 11.90 -24.02 56.21
C ALA A 252 11.78 -23.57 54.73
N LEU A 253 12.20 -22.34 54.40
CA LEU A 253 12.19 -21.81 53.03
C LEU A 253 13.47 -22.15 52.24
N GLU A 254 14.52 -22.65 52.90
CA GLU A 254 15.79 -23.03 52.26
C GLU A 254 15.64 -24.01 51.08
N PRO A 255 14.80 -25.06 51.15
CA PRO A 255 14.60 -25.96 50.02
C PRO A 255 14.06 -25.25 48.78
N ARG A 256 13.10 -24.33 48.95
CA ARG A 256 12.54 -23.51 47.85
C ARG A 256 13.62 -22.64 47.21
N MET A 257 14.49 -22.02 48.02
CA MET A 257 15.60 -21.20 47.52
C MET A 257 16.64 -22.04 46.75
N THR A 258 16.91 -23.25 47.23
CA THR A 258 17.87 -24.17 46.63
C THR A 258 17.37 -24.68 45.28
N GLU A 259 16.11 -25.09 45.20
CA GLU A 259 15.48 -25.56 43.96
C GLU A 259 15.39 -24.47 42.89
N ARG A 260 15.20 -23.20 43.29
CA ARG A 260 15.24 -22.05 42.37
C ARG A 260 16.65 -21.56 42.03
N GLY A 261 17.67 -21.98 42.78
CA GLY A 261 19.07 -21.57 42.56
C GLY A 261 19.43 -20.19 43.14
N VAL A 262 18.73 -19.74 44.18
CA VAL A 262 18.96 -18.43 44.85
C VAL A 262 19.32 -18.53 46.33
N ALA A 263 19.64 -19.74 46.82
CA ALA A 263 20.00 -19.98 48.22
C ALA A 263 21.17 -19.12 48.72
N GLU A 264 22.19 -18.88 47.89
CA GLU A 264 23.34 -18.03 48.26
C GLU A 264 22.91 -16.59 48.56
N ALA A 265 21.97 -16.03 47.77
CA ALA A 265 21.45 -14.68 48.00
C ALA A 265 20.60 -14.59 49.27
N PHE A 266 19.87 -15.67 49.57
CA PHE A 266 19.08 -15.81 50.79
C PHE A 266 19.97 -15.88 52.04
N TRP A 267 21.01 -16.72 52.03
CA TRP A 267 21.97 -16.84 53.14
C TRP A 267 22.74 -15.53 53.38
N LEU A 268 23.21 -14.88 52.31
CA LEU A 268 23.90 -13.57 52.41
C LEU A 268 23.02 -12.50 53.05
N GLN A 269 21.72 -12.50 52.75
CA GLN A 269 20.80 -11.52 53.34
C GLN A 269 20.56 -11.76 54.84
N LEU A 270 20.49 -13.03 55.26
CA LEU A 270 20.39 -13.42 56.67
C LEU A 270 21.68 -13.05 57.44
N ASP A 271 22.85 -13.29 56.83
CA ASP A 271 24.15 -12.92 57.40
C ASP A 271 24.28 -11.40 57.57
N HIS A 272 23.84 -10.62 56.57
CA HIS A 272 23.95 -9.15 56.59
C HIS A 272 23.17 -8.48 57.73
N ARG A 273 22.04 -9.07 58.16
CA ARG A 273 21.18 -8.55 59.23
C ARG A 273 21.28 -9.36 60.52
N LEU A 274 22.30 -10.21 60.66
CA LEU A 274 22.45 -11.11 61.81
C LEU A 274 22.53 -10.34 63.14
N GLU A 275 23.24 -9.21 63.16
CA GLU A 275 23.42 -8.35 64.34
C GLU A 275 22.13 -7.66 64.81
N GLU A 276 21.07 -7.64 63.99
CA GLU A 276 19.77 -7.05 64.34
C GLU A 276 18.89 -8.00 65.20
N LEU A 277 19.31 -9.26 65.39
CA LEU A 277 18.57 -10.25 66.15
C LEU A 277 18.91 -10.24 67.65
N PRO A 278 17.95 -10.62 68.53
CA PRO A 278 18.24 -10.91 69.93
C PRO A 278 19.29 -12.03 70.08
N GLN A 279 20.17 -11.90 71.08
CA GLN A 279 21.30 -12.82 71.35
C GLN A 279 21.03 -14.35 71.20
N PRO A 280 19.94 -14.94 71.73
CA PRO A 280 19.70 -16.38 71.57
C PRO A 280 19.44 -16.77 70.11
N LEU A 281 18.63 -15.99 69.39
CA LEU A 281 18.31 -16.23 67.97
C LEU A 281 19.51 -15.94 67.07
N MET A 282 20.30 -14.93 67.39
CA MET A 282 21.53 -14.59 66.68
C MET A 282 22.52 -15.75 66.70
N GLY A 283 22.75 -16.37 67.88
CA GLY A 283 23.65 -17.52 68.01
C GLY A 283 23.17 -18.75 67.25
N GLU A 284 21.87 -19.04 67.31
CA GLU A 284 21.26 -20.17 66.57
C GLU A 284 21.36 -19.98 65.04
N LEU A 285 21.04 -18.79 64.54
CA LEU A 285 21.12 -18.48 63.12
C LEU A 285 22.58 -18.45 62.63
N ALA A 286 23.51 -17.92 63.43
CA ALA A 286 24.94 -17.92 63.11
C ALA A 286 25.50 -19.35 62.97
N ALA A 287 25.15 -20.24 63.91
CA ALA A 287 25.53 -21.65 63.84
C ALA A 287 24.95 -22.32 62.59
N TRP A 288 23.69 -22.05 62.26
CA TRP A 288 23.05 -22.54 61.05
C TRP A 288 23.76 -22.05 59.78
N LEU A 289 24.03 -20.74 59.66
CA LEU A 289 24.71 -20.12 58.52
C LEU A 289 26.15 -20.61 58.33
N SER A 290 26.89 -20.87 59.41
CA SER A 290 28.32 -21.27 59.35
C SER A 290 28.57 -22.52 58.50
N THR A 291 27.57 -23.40 58.40
CA THR A 291 27.64 -24.63 57.59
C THR A 291 27.32 -24.42 56.11
N ARG A 292 26.65 -23.30 55.75
CA ARG A 292 26.14 -23.01 54.40
C ARG A 292 26.90 -21.87 53.72
N LEU A 293 27.34 -20.90 54.50
CA LEU A 293 28.06 -19.71 54.06
C LEU A 293 29.42 -19.62 54.79
N PRO A 294 30.36 -20.55 54.52
CA PRO A 294 31.63 -20.61 55.26
C PRO A 294 32.55 -19.41 55.02
N VAL A 295 32.41 -18.72 53.88
CA VAL A 295 33.18 -17.50 53.55
C VAL A 295 32.25 -16.42 52.98
N PRO A 296 31.54 -15.65 53.82
CA PRO A 296 30.54 -14.66 53.38
C PRO A 296 31.10 -13.60 52.43
N ALA A 297 32.32 -13.11 52.69
CA ALA A 297 32.96 -12.07 51.87
C ALA A 297 33.19 -12.51 50.41
N GLN A 298 33.57 -13.78 50.17
CA GLN A 298 33.78 -14.29 48.82
C GLN A 298 32.45 -14.52 48.09
N ALA A 299 31.42 -14.99 48.81
CA ALA A 299 30.07 -15.12 48.27
C ALA A 299 29.49 -13.75 47.87
N LEU A 300 29.66 -12.73 48.71
CA LEU A 300 29.26 -11.37 48.41
C LEU A 300 29.96 -10.81 47.17
N ALA A 301 31.29 -10.99 47.06
CA ALA A 301 32.06 -10.55 45.90
C ALA A 301 31.57 -11.23 44.60
N ARG A 302 31.34 -12.55 44.63
CA ARG A 302 30.78 -13.30 43.47
C ARG A 302 29.40 -12.77 43.08
N GLN A 303 28.53 -12.49 44.05
CA GLN A 303 27.19 -11.97 43.78
C GLN A 303 27.22 -10.55 43.20
N GLN A 304 28.12 -9.69 43.69
CA GLN A 304 28.31 -8.33 43.17
C GLN A 304 28.85 -8.36 41.74
N ASP A 305 29.85 -9.18 41.46
CA ASP A 305 30.42 -9.35 40.12
C ASP A 305 29.36 -9.83 39.12
N GLU A 306 28.55 -10.83 39.48
CA GLU A 306 27.45 -11.30 38.63
C GLU A 306 26.39 -10.22 38.42
N SER A 307 26.05 -9.45 39.46
CA SER A 307 25.08 -8.34 39.36
C SER A 307 25.59 -7.23 38.42
N ILE A 308 26.89 -6.92 38.45
CA ILE A 308 27.52 -5.94 37.55
C ILE A 308 27.48 -6.42 36.10
N LYS A 309 27.82 -7.70 35.86
CA LYS A 309 27.77 -8.28 34.52
C LYS A 309 26.33 -8.31 33.99
N ASP A 310 25.36 -8.70 34.82
CA ASP A 310 23.95 -8.75 34.43
C ASP A 310 23.39 -7.36 34.12
N LEU A 311 23.77 -6.34 34.90
CA LEU A 311 23.46 -4.94 34.58
C LEU A 311 24.03 -4.55 33.21
N GLN A 312 25.28 -4.92 32.91
CA GLN A 312 25.89 -4.60 31.62
C GLN A 312 25.18 -5.32 30.47
N SER A 313 24.83 -6.60 30.62
CA SER A 313 24.06 -7.36 29.63
C SER A 313 22.68 -6.73 29.38
N ILE A 314 21.97 -6.29 30.44
CA ILE A 314 20.69 -5.58 30.33
C ILE A 314 20.87 -4.26 29.55
N ARG A 315 21.90 -3.47 29.87
CA ARG A 315 22.19 -2.20 29.20
C ARG A 315 22.51 -2.42 27.72
N ASN A 316 23.33 -3.42 27.41
CA ASN A 316 23.69 -3.78 26.04
C ASN A 316 22.45 -4.20 25.25
N ALA A 317 21.62 -5.10 25.80
CA ALA A 317 20.42 -5.59 25.12
C ALA A 317 19.42 -4.46 24.82
N ILE A 318 19.16 -3.57 25.78
CA ILE A 318 18.30 -2.39 25.56
C ILE A 318 18.88 -1.45 24.51
N THR A 319 20.20 -1.22 24.55
CA THR A 319 20.88 -0.37 23.55
C THR A 319 20.83 -1.00 22.16
N ALA A 320 21.00 -2.32 22.06
CA ALA A 320 20.93 -3.06 20.82
C ALA A 320 19.53 -3.05 20.21
N LEU A 321 18.46 -3.20 21.02
CA LEU A 321 17.09 -3.07 20.54
C LEU A 321 16.84 -1.71 19.89
N ARG A 322 17.32 -0.61 20.51
CA ARG A 322 17.24 0.73 19.90
C ARG A 322 18.04 0.85 18.61
N ARG A 323 19.27 0.29 18.58
CA ARG A 323 20.13 0.33 17.38
C ARG A 323 19.56 -0.49 16.23
N ILE A 324 18.94 -1.63 16.51
CA ILE A 324 18.25 -2.46 15.52
C ILE A 324 17.18 -1.65 14.80
N ASP A 325 16.42 -0.81 15.50
CA ASP A 325 15.39 0.04 14.89
C ASP A 325 15.97 1.16 14.01
N GLN A 326 17.14 1.68 14.37
CA GLN A 326 17.81 2.77 13.65
C GLN A 326 18.66 2.29 12.46
N THR A 327 18.90 0.98 12.36
CA THR A 327 19.80 0.42 11.34
C THR A 327 19.12 0.39 9.98
N ASN A 328 19.84 0.85 8.95
CA ASN A 328 19.44 0.63 7.56
C ASN A 328 19.69 -0.83 7.16
N TRP A 329 18.74 -1.70 7.52
CA TRP A 329 18.80 -3.14 7.26
C TRP A 329 18.97 -3.47 5.78
N ARG A 330 18.39 -2.66 4.91
CA ARG A 330 18.48 -2.84 3.46
C ARG A 330 19.91 -2.69 2.97
N GLN A 331 20.60 -1.63 3.40
CA GLN A 331 22.00 -1.42 3.07
C GLN A 331 22.90 -2.52 3.65
N LEU A 332 22.64 -2.93 4.91
CA LEU A 332 23.39 -4.01 5.55
C LEU A 332 23.21 -5.33 4.78
N ILE A 333 21.97 -5.73 4.48
CA ILE A 333 21.64 -6.96 3.75
C ILE A 333 22.21 -6.90 2.33
N GLN A 334 22.15 -5.77 1.65
CA GLN A 334 22.75 -5.60 0.32
C GLN A 334 24.27 -5.81 0.35
N SER A 335 24.95 -5.39 1.43
CA SER A 335 26.40 -5.58 1.56
C SER A 335 26.82 -7.04 1.81
N VAL A 336 25.95 -7.85 2.44
CA VAL A 336 26.25 -9.24 2.80
C VAL A 336 25.66 -10.26 1.84
N SER A 337 24.52 -9.97 1.19
CA SER A 337 23.80 -10.89 0.32
C SER A 337 24.54 -11.07 -1.02
N PRO A 338 24.96 -12.30 -1.38
CA PRO A 338 25.51 -12.57 -2.71
C PRO A 338 24.51 -12.26 -3.83
N VAL A 339 23.21 -12.49 -3.59
CA VAL A 339 22.13 -12.26 -4.56
C VAL A 339 22.00 -10.78 -4.88
N MET A 340 21.85 -9.92 -3.86
CA MET A 340 21.70 -8.48 -4.08
C MET A 340 22.97 -7.84 -4.66
N ARG A 341 24.16 -8.30 -4.28
CA ARG A 341 25.42 -7.84 -4.89
C ARG A 341 25.51 -8.21 -6.37
N THR A 342 25.16 -9.44 -6.72
CA THR A 342 25.14 -9.90 -8.13
C THR A 342 24.17 -9.05 -8.96
N LEU A 343 22.94 -8.86 -8.48
CA LEU A 343 21.97 -8.01 -9.20
C LEU A 343 22.37 -6.54 -9.23
N GLY A 344 23.13 -6.07 -8.24
CA GLY A 344 23.70 -4.72 -8.21
C GLY A 344 24.68 -4.43 -9.35
N GLU A 345 25.18 -5.45 -10.05
CA GLU A 345 25.96 -5.29 -11.28
C GLU A 345 25.09 -4.86 -12.47
N SER A 346 23.77 -5.08 -12.41
CA SER A 346 22.84 -4.52 -13.39
C SER A 346 22.62 -3.03 -13.10
N PRO A 347 22.90 -2.13 -14.07
CA PRO A 347 22.75 -0.69 -13.86
C PRO A 347 21.29 -0.28 -13.61
N VAL A 348 20.34 -1.00 -14.23
CA VAL A 348 18.90 -0.74 -14.03
C VAL A 348 18.49 -1.17 -12.63
N PHE A 349 18.82 -2.39 -12.21
CA PHE A 349 18.49 -2.86 -10.86
C PHE A 349 19.10 -1.97 -9.78
N ALA A 350 20.36 -1.57 -9.93
CA ALA A 350 21.01 -0.68 -8.97
C ALA A 350 20.32 0.70 -8.88
N ALA A 351 19.75 1.20 -9.98
CA ALA A 351 19.01 2.45 -10.03
C ALA A 351 17.51 2.30 -9.72
N GLU A 352 16.96 1.09 -9.60
CA GLU A 352 15.56 0.85 -9.25
C GLU A 352 15.27 1.27 -7.80
N ALA A 353 14.07 1.80 -7.57
CA ALA A 353 13.60 2.10 -6.23
C ALA A 353 13.48 0.83 -5.37
N PRO A 354 13.61 0.95 -4.03
CA PRO A 354 13.55 -0.20 -3.14
C PRO A 354 12.36 -1.13 -3.35
N ASP A 355 11.17 -0.56 -3.49
CA ASP A 355 9.94 -1.31 -3.73
C ASP A 355 9.96 -2.09 -5.06
N THR A 356 10.64 -1.57 -6.08
CA THR A 356 10.79 -2.23 -7.38
C THR A 356 11.82 -3.36 -7.32
N GLN A 357 12.96 -3.13 -6.66
CA GLN A 357 13.96 -4.17 -6.44
C GLN A 357 13.38 -5.35 -5.65
N ASP A 358 12.54 -5.08 -4.65
CA ASP A 358 11.88 -6.11 -3.85
C ASP A 358 11.02 -7.03 -4.72
N LEU A 359 10.34 -6.52 -5.76
CA LEU A 359 9.57 -7.37 -6.69
C LEU A 359 10.46 -8.42 -7.37
N THR A 360 11.64 -8.00 -7.83
CA THR A 360 12.62 -8.90 -8.46
C THR A 360 13.16 -9.90 -7.45
N LEU A 361 13.49 -9.47 -6.23
CA LEU A 361 13.99 -10.36 -5.16
C LEU A 361 12.95 -11.43 -4.78
N HIS A 362 11.69 -11.05 -4.59
CA HIS A 362 10.60 -11.99 -4.28
C HIS A 362 10.34 -13.00 -5.41
N GLU A 363 10.49 -12.58 -6.68
CA GLU A 363 10.35 -13.50 -7.81
C GLU A 363 11.52 -14.48 -7.89
N ILE A 364 12.75 -14.05 -7.57
CA ILE A 364 13.91 -14.95 -7.46
C ILE A 364 13.66 -16.03 -6.40
N GLU A 365 13.19 -15.67 -5.21
CA GLU A 365 12.83 -16.64 -4.16
C GLU A 365 11.74 -17.61 -4.65
N ARG A 366 10.75 -17.12 -5.41
CA ARG A 366 9.68 -17.95 -5.98
C ARG A 366 10.21 -18.94 -7.02
N LEU A 367 11.07 -18.47 -7.92
CA LEU A 367 11.69 -19.30 -8.96
C LEU A 367 12.67 -20.31 -8.35
N ALA A 368 13.39 -19.95 -7.28
CA ALA A 368 14.27 -20.86 -6.54
C ALA A 368 13.49 -22.04 -5.97
N ARG A 369 12.38 -21.76 -5.29
CA ARG A 369 11.49 -22.80 -4.75
C ARG A 369 10.88 -23.69 -5.83
N LYS A 370 10.54 -23.14 -7.00
CA LYS A 370 9.94 -23.92 -8.11
C LYS A 370 10.95 -24.77 -8.86
N SER A 371 12.16 -24.26 -9.08
CA SER A 371 13.21 -24.94 -9.83
C SER A 371 14.07 -25.88 -8.98
N GLY A 372 14.05 -25.70 -7.65
CA GLY A 372 14.96 -26.39 -6.74
C GLY A 372 16.42 -25.88 -6.79
N ARG A 373 16.68 -24.79 -7.53
CA ARG A 373 18.00 -24.18 -7.68
C ARG A 373 18.25 -23.09 -6.62
N PRO A 374 19.51 -22.83 -6.23
CA PRO A 374 19.83 -21.76 -5.28
C PRO A 374 19.51 -20.37 -5.85
N GLU A 375 19.07 -19.45 -4.99
CA GLU A 375 18.68 -18.08 -5.35
C GLU A 375 19.78 -17.34 -6.13
N LEU A 376 21.05 -17.56 -5.75
CA LEU A 376 22.21 -16.96 -6.41
C LEU A 376 22.37 -17.41 -7.87
N GLU A 377 22.03 -18.67 -8.19
CA GLU A 377 22.11 -19.15 -9.57
C GLU A 377 21.06 -18.46 -10.45
N ILE A 378 19.84 -18.30 -9.93
CA ILE A 378 18.77 -17.57 -10.64
C ILE A 378 19.16 -16.11 -10.84
N ALA A 379 19.74 -15.47 -9.82
CA ALA A 379 20.22 -14.10 -9.92
C ALA A 379 21.29 -13.93 -11.00
N ARG A 380 22.25 -14.87 -11.10
CA ARG A 380 23.28 -14.88 -12.15
C ARG A 380 22.69 -15.08 -13.55
N GLN A 381 21.74 -16.00 -13.69
CA GLN A 381 21.06 -16.23 -14.97
C GLN A 381 20.26 -14.99 -15.41
N LEU A 382 19.57 -14.36 -14.46
CA LEU A 382 18.83 -13.12 -14.71
C LEU A 382 19.77 -11.98 -15.13
N LEU A 383 20.90 -11.82 -14.43
CA LEU A 383 21.92 -10.84 -14.78
C LEU A 383 22.50 -11.09 -16.18
N ALA A 384 22.86 -12.33 -16.50
CA ALA A 384 23.39 -12.69 -17.81
C ALA A 384 22.43 -12.33 -18.95
N LEU A 385 21.12 -12.56 -18.76
CA LEU A 385 20.10 -12.15 -19.73
C LEU A 385 20.00 -10.62 -19.86
N THR A 386 20.12 -9.88 -18.75
CA THR A 386 20.12 -8.40 -18.81
C THR A 386 21.35 -7.82 -19.49
N GLN A 387 22.50 -8.48 -19.38
CA GLN A 387 23.74 -8.08 -20.05
C GLN A 387 23.71 -8.32 -21.57
N GLY A 388 22.80 -9.18 -22.06
CA GLY A 388 22.56 -9.38 -23.49
C GLY A 388 21.73 -8.29 -24.16
N ALA A 389 21.37 -7.22 -23.44
CA ALA A 389 20.63 -6.09 -24.00
C ALA A 389 21.47 -5.31 -25.02
N GLY A 390 20.81 -4.77 -26.05
CA GLY A 390 21.49 -3.94 -27.05
C GLY A 390 21.92 -2.58 -26.47
N PRO A 391 22.81 -1.85 -27.16
CA PRO A 391 23.13 -0.47 -26.77
C PRO A 391 21.86 0.40 -26.83
N PRO A 392 21.80 1.50 -26.07
CA PRO A 392 20.69 2.45 -26.15
C PRO A 392 20.44 2.91 -27.58
N VAL A 393 19.18 2.93 -28.01
CA VAL A 393 18.76 3.44 -29.32
C VAL A 393 18.14 4.81 -29.11
N ASP A 394 18.60 5.84 -29.82
CA ASP A 394 18.15 7.23 -29.66
C ASP A 394 18.26 7.77 -28.21
N GLY A 395 19.25 7.27 -27.44
CA GLY A 395 19.44 7.61 -26.03
C GLY A 395 18.48 6.90 -25.07
N GLU A 396 17.66 5.98 -25.56
CA GLU A 396 16.69 5.21 -24.78
C GLU A 396 17.26 3.83 -24.41
N PRO A 397 17.27 3.45 -23.12
CA PRO A 397 17.79 2.16 -22.68
C PRO A 397 16.91 1.02 -23.19
N ASP A 398 17.54 -0.06 -23.67
CA ASP A 398 16.84 -1.27 -24.07
C ASP A 398 16.14 -1.89 -22.85
N ARG A 399 14.85 -2.20 -22.98
CA ARG A 399 14.04 -2.84 -21.93
C ARG A 399 14.63 -4.16 -21.44
N ARG A 400 15.34 -4.88 -22.31
CA ARG A 400 16.04 -6.13 -21.97
C ARG A 400 17.10 -5.92 -20.89
N SER A 401 17.58 -4.70 -20.66
CA SER A 401 18.50 -4.38 -19.56
C SER A 401 17.84 -4.42 -18.18
N ALA A 402 16.50 -4.35 -18.11
CA ALA A 402 15.76 -4.39 -16.86
C ALA A 402 15.46 -5.85 -16.44
N PRO A 403 15.78 -6.28 -15.20
CA PRO A 403 15.48 -7.65 -14.74
C PRO A 403 13.99 -8.03 -14.86
N ILE A 404 13.09 -7.08 -14.62
CA ILE A 404 11.63 -7.27 -14.73
C ILE A 404 11.15 -7.67 -16.12
N TYR A 405 11.87 -7.30 -17.19
CA TYR A 405 11.55 -7.76 -18.54
C TYR A 405 11.63 -9.29 -18.65
N TRP A 406 12.57 -9.91 -17.94
CA TRP A 406 12.86 -11.34 -18.03
C TRP A 406 12.05 -12.20 -17.08
N TRP A 407 11.58 -11.69 -15.94
CA TRP A 407 10.76 -12.50 -15.03
C TRP A 407 9.25 -12.26 -15.20
N ARG A 408 8.86 -11.11 -15.77
CA ARG A 408 7.45 -10.71 -15.99
C ARG A 408 7.09 -10.53 -17.46
N GLY A 409 7.97 -9.91 -18.24
CA GLY A 409 7.68 -9.46 -19.60
C GLY A 409 7.84 -10.54 -20.67
N ALA A 410 8.04 -10.10 -21.91
CA ALA A 410 8.19 -10.96 -23.09
C ALA A 410 9.43 -11.88 -23.02
N GLY A 411 10.42 -11.59 -22.16
CA GLY A 411 11.59 -12.43 -21.94
C GLY A 411 11.37 -13.62 -21.00
N ARG A 412 10.21 -13.70 -20.35
CA ARG A 412 9.87 -14.75 -19.39
C ARG A 412 9.98 -16.19 -19.89
N PRO A 413 9.54 -16.53 -21.11
CA PRO A 413 9.70 -17.88 -21.64
C PRO A 413 11.19 -18.29 -21.69
N THR A 414 12.07 -17.37 -22.07
CA THR A 414 13.52 -17.60 -22.15
C THR A 414 14.13 -17.86 -20.78
N LEU A 415 13.75 -17.07 -19.76
CA LEU A 415 14.21 -17.30 -18.39
C LEU A 415 13.74 -18.66 -17.84
N LEU A 416 12.47 -19.00 -18.04
CA LEU A 416 11.92 -20.28 -17.56
C LEU A 416 12.58 -21.47 -18.25
N ALA A 417 12.83 -21.38 -19.56
CA ALA A 417 13.58 -22.40 -20.30
C ALA A 417 15.01 -22.58 -19.75
N ALA A 418 15.73 -21.48 -19.47
CA ALA A 418 17.06 -21.53 -18.87
C ALA A 418 17.07 -22.19 -17.48
N LEU A 419 15.97 -22.04 -16.73
CA LEU A 419 15.79 -22.67 -15.41
C LEU A 419 15.26 -24.12 -15.50
N GLY A 420 14.95 -24.64 -16.69
CA GLY A 420 14.34 -25.95 -16.88
C GLY A 420 12.88 -26.04 -16.41
N LEU A 421 12.22 -24.89 -16.29
CA LEU A 421 10.81 -24.78 -15.91
C LEU A 421 9.94 -24.72 -17.17
N ARG A 422 8.80 -25.39 -17.14
CA ARG A 422 7.80 -25.30 -18.21
C ARG A 422 6.91 -24.09 -18.00
N GLU A 423 6.59 -23.39 -19.09
CA GLU A 423 5.54 -22.40 -19.06
C GLU A 423 4.16 -23.03 -18.83
N HIS A 424 3.29 -22.25 -18.19
CA HIS A 424 1.89 -22.58 -18.13
C HIS A 424 1.29 -22.44 -19.55
N PRO A 425 0.34 -23.30 -19.97
CA PRO A 425 -0.20 -23.27 -21.34
C PRO A 425 -0.98 -21.99 -21.70
N TRP A 426 -1.22 -21.11 -20.72
CA TRP A 426 -1.92 -19.85 -20.92
C TRP A 426 -0.90 -18.71 -20.90
N PRO A 427 -0.98 -17.76 -21.86
CA PRO A 427 -0.06 -16.64 -21.90
C PRO A 427 -0.16 -15.85 -20.59
N PRO A 428 0.97 -15.44 -20.00
CA PRO A 428 0.93 -14.61 -18.82
C PRO A 428 0.18 -13.32 -19.15
N HIS A 429 -0.67 -12.95 -18.21
CA HIS A 429 -1.71 -11.95 -18.38
C HIS A 429 -1.16 -10.55 -18.74
N ASP A 430 0.06 -10.24 -18.32
CA ASP A 430 0.79 -8.98 -18.57
C ASP A 430 1.45 -8.89 -19.95
N THR A 431 1.31 -9.90 -20.80
CA THR A 431 1.71 -9.86 -22.20
C THR A 431 0.58 -9.36 -23.09
N ALA A 432 0.90 -8.79 -24.26
CA ALA A 432 -0.13 -8.32 -25.20
C ALA A 432 -1.18 -9.40 -25.59
N PRO A 433 -0.80 -10.67 -25.84
CA PRO A 433 -1.78 -11.75 -26.02
C PRO A 433 -2.60 -12.04 -24.77
N GLY A 434 -1.98 -12.04 -23.59
CA GLY A 434 -2.65 -12.24 -22.29
C GLY A 434 -3.71 -11.17 -22.03
N GLN A 435 -3.38 -9.90 -22.21
CA GLN A 435 -4.28 -8.76 -22.05
C GLN A 435 -5.47 -8.83 -23.02
N ARG A 436 -5.26 -9.27 -24.26
CA ARG A 436 -6.35 -9.47 -25.23
C ARG A 436 -7.31 -10.57 -24.79
N TRP A 437 -6.79 -11.70 -24.34
CA TRP A 437 -7.62 -12.79 -23.80
C TRP A 437 -8.37 -12.37 -22.54
N ALA A 438 -7.71 -11.65 -21.63
CA ALA A 438 -8.35 -11.08 -20.45
C ALA A 438 -9.51 -10.15 -20.86
N ALA A 439 -9.31 -9.28 -21.87
CA ALA A 439 -10.35 -8.38 -22.34
C ALA A 439 -11.55 -9.13 -22.94
N VAL A 440 -11.30 -10.18 -23.73
CA VAL A 440 -12.36 -11.04 -24.27
C VAL A 440 -13.10 -11.75 -23.13
N ALA A 441 -12.38 -12.36 -22.19
CA ALA A 441 -12.99 -13.07 -21.06
C ALA A 441 -13.82 -12.13 -20.17
N TYR A 442 -13.32 -10.92 -19.91
CA TYR A 442 -14.02 -9.91 -19.13
C TYR A 442 -15.31 -9.45 -19.84
N LEU A 443 -15.23 -9.06 -21.11
CA LEU A 443 -16.39 -8.58 -21.87
C LEU A 443 -17.42 -9.70 -22.12
N ALA A 444 -16.96 -10.92 -22.42
CA ALA A 444 -17.83 -12.08 -22.57
C ALA A 444 -18.49 -12.47 -21.24
N GLY A 445 -17.76 -12.39 -20.13
CA GLY A 445 -18.29 -12.61 -18.79
C GLY A 445 -19.38 -11.61 -18.42
N LEU A 446 -19.15 -10.32 -18.67
CA LEU A 446 -20.17 -9.28 -18.47
C LEU A 446 -21.42 -9.53 -19.33
N ALA A 447 -21.24 -9.85 -20.61
CA ALA A 447 -22.35 -10.16 -21.51
C ALA A 447 -23.14 -11.39 -21.04
N LEU A 448 -22.45 -12.48 -20.66
CA LEU A 448 -23.06 -13.70 -20.17
C LEU A 448 -23.87 -13.46 -18.88
N LEU A 449 -23.26 -12.82 -17.88
CA LEU A 449 -23.92 -12.51 -16.60
C LEU A 449 -25.10 -11.55 -16.80
N GLY A 450 -24.96 -10.56 -17.68
CA GLY A 450 -26.04 -9.66 -18.06
C GLY A 450 -27.22 -10.39 -18.70
N LEU A 451 -26.95 -11.28 -19.66
CA LEU A 451 -27.98 -12.09 -20.33
C LEU A 451 -28.67 -13.07 -19.36
N LEU A 452 -27.91 -13.70 -18.46
CA LEU A 452 -28.47 -14.59 -17.44
C LEU A 452 -29.38 -13.82 -16.47
N GLY A 453 -28.94 -12.65 -16.00
CA GLY A 453 -29.76 -11.79 -15.14
C GLY A 453 -31.04 -11.30 -15.84
N LEU A 454 -30.92 -10.91 -17.12
CA LEU A 454 -32.06 -10.49 -17.92
C LEU A 454 -33.04 -11.65 -18.17
N SER A 455 -32.54 -12.81 -18.56
CA SER A 455 -33.35 -14.01 -18.78
C SER A 455 -34.07 -14.43 -17.49
N TRP A 456 -33.39 -14.39 -16.35
CA TRP A 456 -33.98 -14.68 -15.04
C TRP A 456 -35.13 -13.70 -14.73
N LEU A 457 -34.92 -12.39 -14.92
CA LEU A 457 -35.97 -11.40 -14.67
C LEU A 457 -37.15 -11.58 -15.62
N MET A 458 -36.89 -11.86 -16.90
CA MET A 458 -37.94 -12.03 -17.91
C MET A 458 -38.79 -13.30 -17.67
N ASN A 459 -38.24 -14.34 -17.04
CA ASN A 459 -39.03 -15.50 -16.60
C ASN A 459 -40.04 -15.16 -15.49
N GLN A 460 -39.89 -14.02 -14.83
CA GLN A 460 -40.84 -13.53 -13.82
C GLN A 460 -41.90 -12.59 -14.40
N ALA A 461 -41.84 -12.30 -15.70
CA ALA A 461 -42.84 -11.48 -16.38
C ALA A 461 -44.17 -12.25 -16.51
N ARG A 462 -45.28 -11.52 -16.64
CA ARG A 462 -46.59 -12.15 -16.83
C ARG A 462 -46.63 -12.96 -18.14
N PRO A 463 -47.13 -14.21 -18.10
CA PRO A 463 -47.07 -15.13 -19.24
C PRO A 463 -47.87 -14.64 -20.46
N ASP A 464 -48.94 -13.88 -20.23
CA ASP A 464 -49.81 -13.35 -21.30
C ASP A 464 -49.38 -11.97 -21.84
N ALA A 465 -48.19 -11.48 -21.45
CA ALA A 465 -47.72 -10.18 -21.90
C ALA A 465 -47.40 -10.16 -23.40
N ALA A 466 -47.78 -9.08 -24.08
CA ALA A 466 -47.50 -8.92 -25.51
C ALA A 466 -45.98 -8.92 -25.78
N PRO A 467 -45.51 -9.50 -26.92
CA PRO A 467 -44.08 -9.60 -27.20
C PRO A 467 -43.32 -8.26 -27.24
N TRP A 468 -43.97 -7.19 -27.73
CA TRP A 468 -43.37 -5.85 -27.75
C TRP A 468 -43.18 -5.29 -26.34
N LEU A 469 -44.09 -5.62 -25.41
CA LEU A 469 -44.02 -5.18 -24.01
C LEU A 469 -42.90 -5.91 -23.28
N LEU A 470 -42.72 -7.20 -23.55
CA LEU A 470 -41.58 -7.98 -23.05
C LEU A 470 -40.25 -7.44 -23.60
N ALA A 471 -40.18 -7.13 -24.90
CA ALA A 471 -38.98 -6.54 -25.51
C ALA A 471 -38.62 -5.17 -24.90
N LEU A 472 -39.63 -4.30 -24.67
CA LEU A 472 -39.42 -3.01 -24.03
C LEU A 472 -38.99 -3.16 -22.56
N THR A 473 -39.60 -4.09 -21.83
CA THR A 473 -39.24 -4.39 -20.44
C THR A 473 -37.80 -4.91 -20.37
N ALA A 474 -37.41 -5.81 -21.27
CA ALA A 474 -36.05 -6.32 -21.35
C ALA A 474 -35.04 -5.21 -21.67
N LEU A 475 -35.37 -4.34 -22.62
CA LEU A 475 -34.54 -3.18 -22.96
C LEU A 475 -34.32 -2.28 -21.74
N LEU A 476 -35.40 -1.87 -21.04
CA LEU A 476 -35.30 -0.99 -19.87
C LEU A 476 -34.61 -1.66 -18.68
N ALA A 477 -34.82 -2.97 -18.48
CA ALA A 477 -34.15 -3.73 -17.42
C ALA A 477 -32.64 -3.92 -17.66
N ALA A 478 -32.18 -3.87 -18.92
CA ALA A 478 -30.76 -4.02 -19.24
C ALA A 478 -29.87 -2.96 -18.56
N GLY A 479 -30.39 -1.76 -18.31
CA GLY A 479 -29.69 -0.68 -17.61
C GLY A 479 -29.31 -1.05 -16.17
N PRO A 480 -30.27 -1.22 -15.25
CA PRO A 480 -30.00 -1.56 -13.86
C PRO A 480 -29.33 -2.93 -13.68
N ILE A 481 -29.68 -3.94 -14.50
CA ILE A 481 -28.99 -5.25 -14.47
C ILE A 481 -27.53 -5.11 -14.89
N GLY A 482 -27.26 -4.37 -15.97
CA GLY A 482 -25.90 -4.12 -16.43
C GLY A 482 -25.03 -3.42 -15.40
N GLU A 483 -25.58 -2.42 -14.69
CA GLU A 483 -24.87 -1.74 -13.60
C GLU A 483 -24.51 -2.69 -12.46
N ALA A 484 -25.47 -3.51 -12.03
CA ALA A 484 -25.24 -4.50 -10.98
C ALA A 484 -24.17 -5.53 -11.38
N VAL A 485 -24.21 -6.02 -12.62
CA VAL A 485 -23.25 -6.99 -13.15
C VAL A 485 -21.84 -6.40 -13.24
N VAL A 486 -21.70 -5.18 -13.76
CA VAL A 486 -20.40 -4.49 -13.84
C VAL A 486 -19.84 -4.26 -12.43
N ALA A 487 -20.65 -3.72 -11.52
CA ALA A 487 -20.23 -3.46 -10.13
C ALA A 487 -19.77 -4.74 -9.42
N LEU A 488 -20.53 -5.84 -9.54
CA LEU A 488 -20.20 -7.12 -8.91
C LEU A 488 -18.95 -7.76 -9.52
N THR A 489 -18.85 -7.78 -10.85
CA THR A 489 -17.72 -8.37 -11.57
C THR A 489 -16.43 -7.61 -11.25
N ASN A 490 -16.48 -6.27 -11.31
CA ASN A 490 -15.35 -5.41 -10.97
C ASN A 490 -14.90 -5.65 -9.53
N ARG A 491 -15.86 -5.77 -8.60
CA ARG A 491 -15.56 -6.04 -7.20
C ARG A 491 -14.90 -7.39 -6.97
N TRP A 492 -15.42 -8.46 -7.60
CA TRP A 492 -14.80 -9.79 -7.53
C TRP A 492 -13.39 -9.80 -8.08
N ILE A 493 -13.16 -9.10 -9.20
CA ILE A 493 -11.83 -8.96 -9.78
C ILE A 493 -10.90 -8.23 -8.80
N SER A 494 -11.32 -7.10 -8.23
CA SER A 494 -10.48 -6.33 -7.30
C SER A 494 -10.12 -7.08 -6.02
N GLU A 495 -10.96 -8.02 -5.56
CA GLU A 495 -10.66 -8.88 -4.39
C GLU A 495 -9.73 -10.05 -4.74
N LEU A 496 -9.74 -10.51 -6.00
CA LEU A 496 -8.94 -11.65 -6.46
C LEU A 496 -7.59 -11.22 -7.07
N ALA A 497 -7.54 -10.05 -7.70
CA ALA A 497 -6.37 -9.54 -8.40
C ALA A 497 -5.39 -8.90 -7.41
N ARG A 498 -4.09 -9.13 -7.64
CA ARG A 498 -3.04 -8.39 -6.93
C ARG A 498 -2.82 -7.06 -7.65
N PRO A 499 -2.90 -5.92 -6.96
CA PRO A 499 -2.63 -4.62 -7.57
C PRO A 499 -1.25 -4.58 -8.24
N ALA A 500 -1.22 -4.19 -9.51
CA ALA A 500 0.01 -4.09 -10.28
C ALA A 500 0.72 -2.77 -9.95
N ARG A 501 1.90 -2.86 -9.34
CA ARG A 501 2.82 -1.72 -9.25
C ARG A 501 3.62 -1.60 -10.55
N LEU A 502 3.74 -0.38 -11.04
CA LEU A 502 4.65 -0.06 -12.12
C LEU A 502 6.07 0.09 -11.55
N PRO A 503 7.09 -0.50 -12.21
CA PRO A 503 8.46 -0.39 -11.74
C PRO A 503 8.94 1.07 -11.86
N ARG A 504 9.78 1.51 -10.92
CA ARG A 504 10.30 2.89 -10.90
C ARG A 504 11.77 2.94 -10.53
N LEU A 505 12.46 3.98 -10.99
CA LEU A 505 13.82 4.31 -10.56
C LEU A 505 13.82 5.11 -9.25
N ASP A 506 14.92 5.01 -8.49
CA ASP A 506 15.15 5.79 -7.28
C ASP A 506 15.74 7.16 -7.62
N PHE A 507 14.95 8.21 -7.45
CA PHE A 507 15.39 9.60 -7.55
C PHE A 507 15.38 10.32 -6.21
N SER A 508 15.56 9.59 -5.10
CA SER A 508 15.64 10.17 -3.74
C SER A 508 16.69 11.28 -3.61
N GLN A 509 17.78 11.24 -4.38
CA GLN A 509 18.85 12.24 -4.41
C GLN A 509 18.60 13.42 -5.37
N GLY A 510 17.45 13.46 -6.05
CA GLY A 510 17.09 14.49 -7.04
C GLY A 510 16.99 13.97 -8.46
N LEU A 511 16.40 14.78 -9.35
CA LEU A 511 16.21 14.41 -10.75
C LEU A 511 17.48 14.63 -11.60
N PRO A 512 17.83 13.69 -12.50
CA PRO A 512 18.91 13.87 -13.46
C PRO A 512 18.50 14.80 -14.61
N ASP A 513 19.48 15.41 -15.27
CA ASP A 513 19.29 16.39 -16.36
C ASP A 513 18.44 15.88 -17.54
N ALA A 514 18.49 14.57 -17.81
CA ALA A 514 17.73 13.94 -18.87
C ALA A 514 16.20 13.87 -18.58
N GLU A 515 15.81 14.06 -17.32
CA GLU A 515 14.43 13.92 -16.83
C GLU A 515 13.81 15.29 -16.46
N ARG A 516 14.25 16.36 -17.15
CA ARG A 516 13.71 17.72 -17.03
C ARG A 516 12.19 17.70 -17.13
N THR A 517 11.54 18.37 -16.18
CA THR A 517 10.09 18.32 -16.01
C THR A 517 9.51 19.72 -15.89
N LEU A 518 8.37 19.95 -16.52
CA LEU A 518 7.56 21.16 -16.38
C LEU A 518 6.24 20.79 -15.70
N VAL A 519 5.93 21.41 -14.57
CA VAL A 519 4.64 21.30 -13.89
C VAL A 519 3.78 22.47 -14.33
N VAL A 520 2.56 22.20 -14.79
CA VAL A 520 1.63 23.23 -15.28
C VAL A 520 0.29 23.16 -14.59
N MET A 521 -0.28 24.35 -14.36
CA MET A 521 -1.65 24.53 -13.90
C MET A 521 -2.50 25.17 -15.01
N PRO A 522 -3.35 24.40 -15.71
CA PRO A 522 -4.29 24.95 -16.68
C PRO A 522 -5.37 25.79 -15.98
N VAL A 523 -5.34 27.11 -16.16
CA VAL A 523 -6.22 28.05 -15.42
C VAL A 523 -6.96 29.01 -16.35
N LEU A 524 -8.07 29.57 -15.84
CA LEU A 524 -8.76 30.72 -16.41
C LEU A 524 -8.51 31.94 -15.51
N LEU A 525 -7.95 33.02 -16.08
CA LEU A 525 -7.74 34.26 -15.36
C LEU A 525 -9.02 35.09 -15.44
N THR A 526 -9.92 34.89 -14.49
CA THR A 526 -11.26 35.50 -14.52
C THR A 526 -11.28 36.96 -14.09
N ARG A 527 -10.47 37.30 -13.09
CA ARG A 527 -10.39 38.61 -12.44
C ARG A 527 -9.04 38.77 -11.75
N GLU A 528 -8.67 39.98 -11.38
CA GLU A 528 -7.38 40.27 -10.74
C GLU A 528 -7.24 39.56 -9.37
N GLU A 529 -8.31 39.51 -8.56
CA GLU A 529 -8.25 38.89 -7.23
C GLU A 529 -8.05 37.37 -7.28
N ALA A 530 -8.36 36.74 -8.43
CA ALA A 530 -8.16 35.31 -8.63
C ALA A 530 -6.70 34.94 -8.91
N VAL A 531 -5.84 35.92 -9.24
CA VAL A 531 -4.43 35.67 -9.56
C VAL A 531 -3.65 35.23 -8.31
N ALA A 532 -3.83 35.93 -7.18
CA ALA A 532 -3.04 35.67 -5.98
C ALA A 532 -3.20 34.24 -5.43
N PRO A 533 -4.43 33.66 -5.31
CA PRO A 533 -4.59 32.25 -4.94
C PRO A 533 -3.93 31.27 -5.91
N LEU A 534 -3.97 31.54 -7.22
CA LEU A 534 -3.32 30.68 -8.22
C LEU A 534 -1.79 30.72 -8.12
N ALA A 535 -1.21 31.89 -7.88
CA ALA A 535 0.21 32.04 -7.64
C ALA A 535 0.64 31.34 -6.34
N ALA A 536 -0.15 31.46 -5.26
CA ALA A 536 0.09 30.76 -4.00
C ALA A 536 0.03 29.23 -4.16
N GLN A 537 -0.94 28.72 -4.94
CA GLN A 537 -1.04 27.29 -5.23
C GLN A 537 0.16 26.77 -6.04
N LEU A 538 0.63 27.55 -7.02
CA LEU A 538 1.83 27.22 -7.79
C LEU A 538 3.09 27.22 -6.90
N GLU A 539 3.18 28.16 -5.96
CA GLU A 539 4.23 28.22 -4.93
C GLU A 539 4.19 26.99 -4.01
N GLN A 540 3.00 26.58 -3.57
CA GLN A 540 2.80 25.37 -2.75
C GLN A 540 3.30 24.11 -3.45
N HIS A 541 3.05 23.96 -4.75
CA HIS A 541 3.60 22.83 -5.53
C HIS A 541 5.13 22.82 -5.56
N HIS A 542 5.75 24.00 -5.66
CA HIS A 542 7.20 24.12 -5.58
C HIS A 542 7.73 23.75 -4.19
N LEU A 543 7.13 24.29 -3.14
CA LEU A 543 7.56 24.05 -1.75
C LEU A 543 7.39 22.59 -1.33
N ALA A 544 6.34 21.92 -1.81
CA ALA A 544 6.13 20.51 -1.56
C ALA A 544 7.16 19.62 -2.29
N ASN A 545 7.61 20.03 -3.48
CA ASN A 545 8.52 19.25 -4.33
C ASN A 545 9.68 20.12 -4.86
N PRO A 546 10.63 20.51 -3.99
CA PRO A 546 11.74 21.36 -4.39
C PRO A 546 12.73 20.58 -5.27
N GLU A 547 12.89 21.02 -6.52
CA GLU A 547 13.80 20.42 -7.49
C GLU A 547 14.66 21.44 -8.23
N ARG A 548 15.85 20.98 -8.64
CA ARG A 548 16.86 21.82 -9.30
C ARG A 548 16.53 22.14 -10.76
N LEU A 549 15.79 21.24 -11.43
CA LEU A 549 15.56 21.27 -12.88
C LEU A 549 14.07 21.19 -13.24
N VAL A 550 13.19 21.60 -12.32
CA VAL A 550 11.74 21.64 -12.53
C VAL A 550 11.26 23.07 -12.60
N GLN A 551 10.54 23.38 -13.67
CA GLN A 551 9.80 24.63 -13.81
C GLN A 551 8.33 24.44 -13.45
N PHE A 552 7.70 25.51 -12.97
CA PHE A 552 6.29 25.56 -12.61
C PHE A 552 5.62 26.67 -13.43
N ALA A 553 4.50 26.40 -14.10
CA ALA A 553 3.85 27.39 -14.96
C ALA A 553 2.34 27.51 -14.75
N LEU A 554 1.84 28.74 -14.79
CA LEU A 554 0.43 29.00 -15.07
C LEU A 554 0.21 28.90 -16.58
N LEU A 555 -0.64 27.97 -17.01
CA LEU A 555 -1.04 27.80 -18.40
C LEU A 555 -2.42 28.43 -18.59
N SER A 556 -2.47 29.71 -18.94
CA SER A 556 -3.63 30.56 -18.71
C SER A 556 -4.38 30.98 -19.99
N ASP A 557 -5.70 31.03 -19.87
CA ASP A 557 -6.61 31.66 -20.84
C ASP A 557 -7.42 32.75 -20.13
N LEU A 558 -8.01 33.66 -20.90
CA LEU A 558 -9.08 34.54 -20.44
C LEU A 558 -10.46 33.89 -20.63
N PRO A 559 -11.51 34.32 -19.90
CA PRO A 559 -12.87 33.82 -20.07
C PRO A 559 -13.42 34.07 -21.48
N ASP A 560 -14.36 33.23 -21.92
CA ASP A 560 -15.06 33.37 -23.20
C ASP A 560 -15.73 34.75 -23.31
N ALA A 561 -15.55 35.46 -24.42
CA ALA A 561 -16.04 36.83 -24.64
C ALA A 561 -16.69 37.02 -26.02
N TYR A 562 -17.53 38.05 -26.18
CA TYR A 562 -18.11 38.41 -27.48
C TYR A 562 -17.17 39.25 -28.35
N GLU A 563 -16.20 39.90 -27.72
CA GLU A 563 -15.15 40.68 -28.35
C GLU A 563 -13.79 40.00 -28.08
N GLU A 564 -12.83 40.21 -28.98
CA GLU A 564 -11.49 39.63 -28.84
C GLU A 564 -10.79 40.12 -27.57
N HIS A 565 -10.93 41.43 -27.29
CA HIS A 565 -10.33 42.13 -26.16
C HIS A 565 -11.41 42.88 -25.38
N HIS A 566 -11.46 42.67 -24.06
CA HIS A 566 -12.37 43.35 -23.13
C HIS A 566 -11.60 44.39 -22.29
N PRO A 567 -12.21 45.53 -21.93
CA PRO A 567 -11.63 46.47 -20.96
C PRO A 567 -11.37 45.75 -19.63
N GLY A 568 -10.11 45.51 -19.29
CA GLY A 568 -9.68 44.79 -18.07
C GLY A 568 -8.80 43.56 -18.33
N ASP A 569 -8.84 42.97 -19.54
CA ASP A 569 -8.04 41.78 -19.86
C ASP A 569 -6.54 42.03 -19.65
N THR A 570 -6.04 43.18 -20.12
CA THR A 570 -4.64 43.57 -19.97
C THR A 570 -4.21 43.64 -18.51
N MET A 571 -5.07 44.21 -17.63
CA MET A 571 -4.72 44.36 -16.23
C MET A 571 -4.62 43.00 -15.53
N ILE A 572 -5.56 42.09 -15.81
CA ILE A 572 -5.53 40.73 -15.28
C ILE A 572 -4.24 40.00 -15.66
N VAL A 573 -3.82 40.11 -16.93
CA VAL A 573 -2.62 39.45 -17.45
C VAL A 573 -1.35 40.08 -16.88
N VAL A 574 -1.29 41.40 -16.74
CA VAL A 574 -0.16 42.11 -16.10
C VAL A 574 -0.05 41.72 -14.63
N THR A 575 -1.16 41.74 -13.88
CA THR A 575 -1.19 41.29 -12.47
C THR A 575 -0.70 39.85 -12.33
N ALA A 576 -1.03 38.97 -13.28
CA ALA A 576 -0.48 37.61 -13.31
C ALA A 576 1.02 37.57 -13.59
N ALA A 577 1.52 38.39 -14.53
CA ALA A 577 2.95 38.48 -14.83
C ALA A 577 3.75 38.98 -13.61
N ASP A 578 3.25 40.03 -12.94
CA ASP A 578 3.87 40.61 -11.73
C ASP A 578 3.88 39.61 -10.57
N ALA A 579 2.80 38.85 -10.36
CA ALA A 579 2.75 37.81 -9.34
C ALA A 579 3.79 36.68 -9.59
N ILE A 580 3.98 36.28 -10.85
CA ILE A 580 5.00 35.28 -11.24
C ILE A 580 6.42 35.86 -11.13
N ALA A 581 6.61 37.14 -11.46
CA ALA A 581 7.89 37.82 -11.27
C ALA A 581 8.27 37.86 -9.78
N ALA A 582 7.34 38.26 -8.91
CA ALA A 582 7.52 38.26 -7.46
C ALA A 582 7.84 36.87 -6.88
N LEU A 583 7.28 35.80 -7.45
CA LEU A 583 7.67 34.42 -7.09
C LEU A 583 9.11 34.09 -7.45
N ASN A 584 9.56 34.48 -8.65
CA ASN A 584 10.93 34.26 -9.08
C ASN A 584 11.95 35.09 -8.28
N GLU A 585 11.59 36.29 -7.86
CA GLU A 585 12.41 37.11 -6.95
C GLU A 585 12.58 36.44 -5.59
N ARG A 586 11.49 35.87 -5.04
CA ARG A 586 11.51 35.19 -3.73
C ARG A 586 12.31 33.89 -3.72
N HIS A 587 12.19 33.06 -4.75
CA HIS A 587 12.77 31.70 -4.78
C HIS A 587 14.07 31.58 -5.59
N GLY A 588 14.47 32.66 -6.27
CA GLY A 588 15.63 32.68 -7.15
C GLY A 588 15.48 31.82 -8.41
N PRO A 589 16.46 31.92 -9.33
CA PRO A 589 16.46 31.15 -10.56
C PRO A 589 16.77 29.67 -10.32
N LEU A 590 16.55 28.87 -11.36
CA LEU A 590 17.06 27.50 -11.46
C LEU A 590 18.59 27.47 -11.49
N ALA A 591 19.16 26.27 -11.34
CA ALA A 591 20.60 26.08 -11.40
C ALA A 591 21.25 26.52 -12.74
N ASP A 592 20.46 26.59 -13.82
CA ASP A 592 20.88 27.08 -15.14
C ASP A 592 20.54 28.56 -15.39
N GLY A 593 20.16 29.32 -14.35
CA GLY A 593 19.90 30.76 -14.41
C GLY A 593 18.52 31.15 -14.93
N ARG A 594 17.67 30.18 -15.30
CA ARG A 594 16.32 30.43 -15.83
C ARG A 594 15.30 30.71 -14.71
N PRO A 595 14.18 31.40 -15.00
CA PRO A 595 13.10 31.54 -14.03
C PRO A 595 12.48 30.18 -13.70
N ARG A 596 12.20 29.98 -12.41
CA ARG A 596 11.54 28.78 -11.88
C ARG A 596 10.05 28.77 -12.18
N PHE A 597 9.42 29.93 -12.09
CA PHE A 597 7.99 30.13 -12.34
C PHE A 597 7.76 30.81 -13.68
N LEU A 598 6.78 30.33 -14.44
CA LEU A 598 6.46 30.81 -15.79
C LEU A 598 4.99 31.22 -15.90
N LEU A 599 4.72 32.15 -16.80
CA LEU A 599 3.38 32.51 -17.27
C LEU A 599 3.27 32.19 -18.76
N LEU A 600 2.47 31.19 -19.08
CA LEU A 600 2.19 30.76 -20.46
C LEU A 600 0.76 31.16 -20.80
N HIS A 601 0.59 32.42 -21.18
CA HIS A 601 -0.71 33.00 -21.53
C HIS A 601 -0.94 32.98 -23.04
N ARG A 602 -2.16 32.68 -23.48
CA ARG A 602 -2.54 32.76 -24.90
C ARG A 602 -3.78 33.64 -25.12
N ALA A 603 -3.83 34.28 -26.28
CA ALA A 603 -4.97 35.09 -26.71
C ALA A 603 -6.21 34.25 -27.03
N ARG A 604 -7.38 34.91 -27.06
CA ARG A 604 -8.64 34.31 -27.52
C ARG A 604 -8.63 34.19 -29.05
N GLU A 605 -9.32 33.18 -29.57
CA GLU A 605 -9.56 32.97 -30.99
C GLU A 605 -11.06 32.85 -31.26
N TRP A 606 -11.50 33.33 -32.42
CA TRP A 606 -12.89 33.26 -32.81
C TRP A 606 -13.34 31.81 -33.02
N SER A 607 -14.34 31.38 -32.25
CA SER A 607 -15.01 30.09 -32.44
C SER A 607 -16.32 30.26 -33.20
N SER A 608 -16.40 29.66 -34.39
CA SER A 608 -17.62 29.66 -35.20
C SER A 608 -18.75 28.84 -34.57
N THR A 609 -18.42 27.81 -33.78
CA THR A 609 -19.38 26.93 -33.12
C THR A 609 -20.03 27.61 -31.91
N GLU A 610 -19.22 28.30 -31.10
CA GLU A 610 -19.66 29.02 -29.90
C GLU A 610 -20.12 30.46 -30.19
N ARG A 611 -19.76 31.00 -31.36
CA ARG A 611 -19.97 32.41 -31.77
C ARG A 611 -19.40 33.40 -30.75
N ARG A 612 -18.22 33.08 -30.22
CA ARG A 612 -17.51 33.82 -29.18
C ARG A 612 -16.00 33.68 -29.40
N TRP A 613 -15.26 34.65 -28.89
CA TRP A 613 -13.82 34.57 -28.72
C TRP A 613 -13.52 33.72 -27.49
N ILE A 614 -12.81 32.61 -27.68
CA ILE A 614 -12.52 31.61 -26.64
C ILE A 614 -11.04 31.23 -26.68
N GLY A 615 -10.52 30.66 -25.59
CA GLY A 615 -9.24 29.93 -25.69
C GLY A 615 -9.40 28.74 -26.63
N TRP A 616 -8.66 28.70 -27.75
CA TRP A 616 -8.75 27.63 -28.76
C TRP A 616 -8.72 26.25 -28.10
N GLU A 617 -9.74 25.41 -28.34
CA GLU A 617 -9.84 24.07 -27.75
C GLU A 617 -9.74 23.99 -26.22
N ARG A 618 -9.95 25.11 -25.50
CA ARG A 618 -9.95 25.20 -24.03
C ARG A 618 -8.77 24.44 -23.40
N LYS A 619 -8.99 23.62 -22.36
CA LYS A 619 -7.93 22.87 -21.65
C LYS A 619 -7.11 21.97 -22.60
N ARG A 620 -7.76 21.30 -23.55
CA ARG A 620 -7.10 20.45 -24.56
C ARG A 620 -6.09 21.27 -25.38
N GLY A 621 -6.55 22.38 -25.95
CA GLY A 621 -5.75 23.18 -26.87
C GLY A 621 -4.52 23.82 -26.24
N LYS A 622 -4.61 24.23 -24.98
CA LYS A 622 -3.44 24.81 -24.29
C LYS A 622 -2.37 23.77 -24.04
N LEU A 623 -2.77 22.55 -23.66
CA LEU A 623 -1.85 21.43 -23.48
C LEU A 623 -1.26 21.00 -24.84
N GLU A 624 -2.06 20.91 -25.90
CA GLU A 624 -1.58 20.56 -27.24
C GLU A 624 -0.55 21.57 -27.77
N ARG A 625 -0.84 22.88 -27.66
CA ARG A 625 0.09 23.94 -28.06
C ARG A 625 1.38 23.92 -27.24
N LEU A 626 1.28 23.65 -25.94
CA LEU A 626 2.45 23.50 -25.09
C LEU A 626 3.30 22.28 -25.47
N LEU A 627 2.67 21.11 -25.67
CA LEU A 627 3.37 19.90 -26.11
C LEU A 627 4.10 20.13 -27.44
N ARG A 628 3.46 20.82 -28.39
CA ARG A 628 4.07 21.20 -29.68
C ARG A 628 5.28 22.11 -29.48
N LEU A 629 5.18 23.14 -28.63
CA LEU A 629 6.29 24.03 -28.30
C LEU A 629 7.48 23.27 -27.69
N LEU A 630 7.21 22.36 -26.74
CA LEU A 630 8.25 21.60 -26.05
C LEU A 630 8.90 20.54 -26.94
N ALA A 631 8.13 19.91 -27.84
CA ALA A 631 8.63 18.89 -28.76
C ALA A 631 9.38 19.47 -29.96
N ALA A 632 8.94 20.62 -30.48
CA ALA A 632 9.48 21.28 -31.68
C ALA A 632 9.69 22.80 -31.45
N PRO A 633 10.73 23.21 -30.72
CA PRO A 633 10.94 24.59 -30.29
C PRO A 633 11.33 25.58 -31.41
N ALA A 634 11.41 25.13 -32.67
CA ALA A 634 11.78 25.97 -33.81
C ALA A 634 10.65 26.85 -34.37
N GLY A 635 9.41 26.68 -33.87
CA GLY A 635 8.26 27.50 -34.26
C GLY A 635 8.10 28.78 -33.42
N ALA A 636 7.26 29.70 -33.89
CA ALA A 636 6.82 30.84 -33.09
C ALA A 636 6.07 30.33 -31.84
N SER A 637 6.37 30.91 -30.67
CA SER A 637 5.67 30.57 -29.43
C SER A 637 4.19 30.93 -29.57
N PRO A 638 3.25 30.02 -29.24
CA PRO A 638 1.82 30.31 -29.24
C PRO A 638 1.38 31.14 -28.01
N PHE A 639 2.32 31.50 -27.14
CA PHE A 639 2.09 32.24 -25.91
C PHE A 639 2.58 33.68 -26.03
N ALA A 640 1.92 34.59 -25.30
CA ALA A 640 2.33 35.99 -25.19
C ALA A 640 3.77 36.09 -24.64
N ASP A 641 4.56 37.00 -25.22
CA ASP A 641 5.97 37.16 -24.86
C ASP A 641 6.13 38.04 -23.62
N PHE A 642 6.51 37.41 -22.51
CA PHE A 642 6.93 38.06 -21.26
C PHE A 642 8.44 37.89 -21.03
N GLY A 643 9.21 37.80 -22.11
CA GLY A 643 10.64 37.53 -22.04
C GLY A 643 10.91 36.15 -21.43
N PRO A 644 11.88 36.01 -20.51
CA PRO A 644 12.21 34.73 -19.87
C PRO A 644 11.03 34.05 -19.16
N LEU A 645 10.05 34.81 -18.65
CA LEU A 645 8.89 34.28 -17.92
C LEU A 645 7.92 33.47 -18.79
N SER A 646 8.01 33.62 -20.11
CA SER A 646 7.16 32.93 -21.09
C SER A 646 7.87 31.82 -21.86
N ARG A 647 9.11 31.47 -21.45
CA ARG A 647 10.00 30.57 -22.19
C ARG A 647 10.38 29.35 -21.35
N PRO A 648 9.73 28.20 -21.58
CA PRO A 648 10.13 26.94 -20.97
C PRO A 648 11.58 26.56 -21.33
N ALA A 649 12.23 25.78 -20.46
CA ALA A 649 13.54 25.22 -20.75
C ALA A 649 13.46 24.28 -21.98
N PRO A 650 14.50 24.25 -22.84
CA PRO A 650 14.60 23.27 -23.90
C PRO A 650 14.86 21.88 -23.31
N GLY A 651 14.45 20.84 -24.03
CA GLY A 651 14.68 19.47 -23.61
C GLY A 651 13.84 19.02 -22.40
N VAL A 652 12.73 19.71 -22.11
CA VAL A 652 11.72 19.18 -21.16
C VAL A 652 11.19 17.86 -21.71
N ARG A 653 11.37 16.80 -20.91
CA ARG A 653 10.94 15.45 -21.25
C ARG A 653 9.53 15.17 -20.74
N HIS A 654 9.23 15.65 -19.54
CA HIS A 654 7.96 15.39 -18.85
C HIS A 654 7.16 16.67 -18.65
N LEU A 655 5.86 16.59 -18.92
CA LEU A 655 4.88 17.61 -18.59
C LEU A 655 3.94 17.04 -17.53
N ILE A 656 3.89 17.64 -16.34
CA ILE A 656 2.91 17.29 -15.31
C ILE A 656 1.80 18.32 -15.34
N THR A 657 0.56 17.90 -15.57
CA THR A 657 -0.62 18.78 -15.53
C THR A 657 -1.40 18.54 -14.25
N LEU A 658 -1.72 19.62 -13.52
CA LEU A 658 -2.52 19.62 -12.30
C LEU A 658 -3.63 20.67 -12.43
N ASP A 659 -4.83 20.38 -11.98
CA ASP A 659 -5.87 21.41 -11.90
C ASP A 659 -5.59 22.36 -10.72
N ALA A 660 -6.27 23.52 -10.71
CA ALA A 660 -6.07 24.54 -9.68
C ALA A 660 -6.45 24.10 -8.26
N ASP A 661 -7.28 23.06 -8.14
CA ASP A 661 -7.75 22.45 -6.89
C ASP A 661 -7.03 21.12 -6.58
N THR A 662 -5.94 20.81 -7.28
CA THR A 662 -5.21 19.56 -7.12
C THR A 662 -3.89 19.80 -6.43
N ASP A 663 -3.70 19.15 -5.28
CA ASP A 663 -2.46 19.15 -4.54
C ASP A 663 -1.57 17.95 -4.89
N MET A 664 -0.27 18.25 -5.00
CA MET A 664 0.78 17.24 -5.16
C MET A 664 1.60 17.15 -3.88
N PRO A 665 1.40 16.11 -3.05
CA PRO A 665 2.16 15.93 -1.82
C PRO A 665 3.68 15.79 -2.04
N PRO A 666 4.49 15.96 -0.98
CA PRO A 666 5.94 15.81 -1.10
C PRO A 666 6.40 14.45 -1.62
N GLY A 667 7.43 14.47 -2.46
CA GLY A 667 8.07 13.28 -3.05
C GLY A 667 7.30 12.66 -4.23
N ARG A 668 6.06 13.09 -4.50
CA ARG A 668 5.21 12.52 -5.57
C ARG A 668 5.71 12.87 -6.96
N LEU A 669 6.32 14.05 -7.12
CA LEU A 669 6.96 14.45 -8.38
C LEU A 669 8.10 13.48 -8.75
N ARG A 670 9.04 13.26 -7.83
CA ARG A 670 10.16 12.31 -8.01
C ARG A 670 9.66 10.91 -8.31
N ALA A 671 8.64 10.45 -7.58
CA ALA A 671 8.08 9.12 -7.79
C ALA A 671 7.43 8.98 -9.18
N LEU A 672 6.70 9.98 -9.67
CA LEU A 672 6.09 9.95 -11.01
C LEU A 672 7.16 9.93 -12.10
N VAL A 673 8.14 10.81 -12.00
CA VAL A 673 9.24 10.89 -12.97
C VAL A 673 10.09 9.62 -12.92
N GLY A 674 10.36 9.06 -11.75
CA GLY A 674 11.05 7.77 -11.58
C GLY A 674 10.29 6.60 -12.21
N THR A 675 8.95 6.60 -12.14
CA THR A 675 8.11 5.63 -12.83
C THR A 675 8.21 5.82 -14.35
N ALA A 676 8.09 7.05 -14.86
CA ALA A 676 8.18 7.34 -16.29
C ALA A 676 9.55 7.01 -16.88
N ALA A 677 10.62 7.29 -16.14
CA ALA A 677 12.00 7.07 -16.56
C ALA A 677 12.39 5.59 -16.64
N HIS A 678 11.70 4.71 -15.92
CA HIS A 678 12.03 3.29 -15.90
C HIS A 678 11.88 2.64 -17.29
N PRO A 679 12.86 1.83 -17.78
CA PRO A 679 12.86 1.30 -19.15
C PRO A 679 11.56 0.61 -19.57
N MET A 680 10.93 -0.14 -18.66
CA MET A 680 9.65 -0.82 -18.92
C MET A 680 8.48 0.11 -19.24
N ASN A 681 8.51 1.35 -18.73
CA ASN A 681 7.43 2.31 -18.87
C ASN A 681 7.70 3.35 -19.97
N ARG A 682 8.96 3.55 -20.37
CA ARG A 682 9.34 4.51 -21.41
C ARG A 682 8.60 4.26 -22.74
N PRO A 683 7.87 5.24 -23.30
CA PRO A 683 7.04 5.01 -24.47
C PRO A 683 7.88 4.77 -25.74
N ARG A 684 7.51 3.75 -26.51
CA ARG A 684 8.01 3.52 -27.87
C ARG A 684 6.88 3.78 -28.85
N VAL A 685 7.05 4.80 -29.68
CA VAL A 685 6.07 5.18 -30.71
C VAL A 685 6.43 4.50 -32.02
N ASP A 686 5.48 3.81 -32.63
CA ASP A 686 5.57 3.41 -34.04
C ASP A 686 5.17 4.61 -34.92
N ALA A 687 6.11 5.08 -35.73
CA ALA A 687 5.92 6.25 -36.58
C ALA A 687 4.87 6.01 -37.68
N ALA A 688 4.75 4.78 -38.19
CA ALA A 688 3.81 4.46 -39.27
C ALA A 688 2.35 4.49 -38.79
N SER A 689 2.07 3.87 -37.64
CA SER A 689 0.72 3.85 -37.06
C SER A 689 0.41 5.04 -36.14
N ARG A 690 1.42 5.86 -35.78
CA ARG A 690 1.34 6.92 -34.75
C ARG A 690 0.75 6.39 -33.45
N ARG A 691 1.29 5.29 -32.92
CA ARG A 691 0.80 4.63 -31.70
C ARG A 691 1.94 4.23 -30.77
N VAL A 692 1.67 4.28 -29.47
CA VAL A 692 2.57 3.71 -28.46
C VAL A 692 2.43 2.20 -28.45
N VAL A 693 3.42 1.49 -28.99
CA VAL A 693 3.42 0.02 -29.02
C VAL A 693 3.87 -0.58 -27.70
N GLU A 694 4.70 0.13 -26.96
CA GLU A 694 5.33 -0.32 -25.72
C GLU A 694 5.45 0.85 -24.75
N GLY A 695 5.26 0.61 -23.44
CA GLY A 695 5.32 1.66 -22.42
C GLY A 695 4.10 2.57 -22.45
N TYR A 696 4.24 3.77 -21.89
CA TYR A 696 3.13 4.66 -21.60
C TYR A 696 3.50 6.10 -21.92
N ALA A 697 2.66 6.80 -22.68
CA ALA A 697 2.87 8.24 -22.88
C ALA A 697 2.23 9.07 -21.76
N ILE A 698 1.24 8.52 -21.05
CA ILE A 698 0.54 9.19 -19.95
C ILE A 698 0.58 8.32 -18.71
N LEU A 699 0.91 8.90 -17.56
CA LEU A 699 0.80 8.29 -16.23
C LEU A 699 -0.23 9.06 -15.40
N GLN A 700 -1.34 8.40 -15.08
CA GLN A 700 -2.40 8.90 -14.22
C GLN A 700 -2.16 8.43 -12.77
N PRO A 701 -1.76 9.30 -11.84
CA PRO A 701 -1.74 8.97 -10.42
C PRO A 701 -3.16 8.82 -9.86
N ARG A 702 -3.28 8.10 -8.74
CA ARG A 702 -4.52 8.00 -7.97
C ARG A 702 -4.88 9.36 -7.38
N VAL A 703 -6.13 9.76 -7.51
CA VAL A 703 -6.65 10.99 -6.87
C VAL A 703 -7.45 10.62 -5.64
N LEU A 704 -7.21 11.31 -4.53
CA LEU A 704 -7.86 11.10 -3.24
C LEU A 704 -8.47 12.40 -2.73
N ALA A 705 -9.60 12.29 -2.03
CA ALA A 705 -10.17 13.42 -1.31
C ALA A 705 -9.38 13.67 -0.01
N PRO A 706 -9.12 14.95 0.35
CA PRO A 706 -8.49 15.29 1.62
C PRO A 706 -9.36 14.85 2.80
N MET A 707 -8.76 14.80 4.00
CA MET A 707 -9.57 14.63 5.20
C MET A 707 -10.46 15.87 5.38
N PRO A 708 -11.76 15.69 5.60
CA PRO A 708 -12.67 16.80 5.74
C PRO A 708 -12.38 17.52 7.06
N ASP A 709 -12.36 18.84 7.03
CA ASP A 709 -12.52 19.61 8.26
C ASP A 709 -13.95 19.40 8.77
N ASP A 710 -14.09 18.92 10.01
CA ASP A 710 -15.39 18.58 10.60
C ASP A 710 -16.38 19.77 10.54
N ALA A 711 -15.86 20.99 10.71
CA ALA A 711 -16.63 22.24 10.64
C ALA A 711 -17.12 22.59 9.22
N ALA A 712 -16.43 22.16 8.17
CA ALA A 712 -16.79 22.43 6.78
C ALA A 712 -17.63 21.31 6.13
N SER A 713 -17.70 20.14 6.75
CA SER A 713 -18.33 18.95 6.16
C SER A 713 -19.86 18.98 6.13
N THR A 714 -20.45 18.75 4.95
CA THR A 714 -21.92 18.65 4.79
C THR A 714 -22.41 17.18 4.90
N PRO A 715 -23.70 16.94 5.18
CA PRO A 715 -24.27 15.59 5.11
C PRO A 715 -24.10 14.93 3.74
N TYR A 716 -24.20 15.72 2.65
CA TYR A 716 -23.94 15.25 1.29
C TYR A 716 -22.50 14.75 1.15
N HIS A 717 -21.53 15.59 1.55
CA HIS A 717 -20.11 15.25 1.48
C HIS A 717 -19.79 13.95 2.25
N ARG A 718 -20.31 13.80 3.48
CA ARG A 718 -20.11 12.58 4.29
C ARG A 718 -20.74 11.33 3.66
N LEU A 719 -21.87 11.47 2.97
CA LEU A 719 -22.54 10.35 2.31
C LEU A 719 -21.81 9.92 1.02
N PHE A 720 -21.23 10.86 0.27
CA PHE A 720 -20.71 10.62 -1.08
C PHE A 720 -19.20 10.40 -1.19
N VAL A 721 -18.34 11.02 -0.35
CA VAL A 721 -16.90 11.09 -0.67
C VAL A 721 -16.13 9.79 -0.51
N GLY A 722 -16.30 9.04 0.57
CA GLY A 722 -15.71 7.70 0.63
C GLY A 722 -14.90 7.49 1.89
N GLN A 723 -13.84 6.73 1.70
CA GLN A 723 -12.64 6.80 2.51
C GLN A 723 -11.97 8.16 2.27
N PHE A 724 -11.50 8.78 3.35
CA PHE A 724 -10.79 10.05 3.32
C PHE A 724 -9.30 9.84 3.59
N GLY A 725 -8.47 10.76 3.06
CA GLY A 725 -7.06 10.82 3.39
C GLY A 725 -6.19 9.79 2.67
N ILE A 726 -4.90 9.84 2.98
CA ILE A 726 -3.89 8.91 2.46
C ILE A 726 -3.82 7.75 3.44
N ASP A 727 -4.15 6.54 3.00
CA ASP A 727 -3.90 5.33 3.80
C ASP A 727 -2.37 5.08 3.83
N PRO A 728 -1.71 5.25 4.99
CA PRO A 728 -0.26 5.07 5.09
C PRO A 728 0.15 3.59 5.07
N TYR A 729 -0.80 2.67 5.18
CA TYR A 729 -0.58 1.22 5.28
C TYR A 729 -1.04 0.44 4.04
N SER A 730 -1.92 1.00 3.21
CA SER A 730 -2.30 0.44 1.90
C SER A 730 -1.58 1.16 0.77
N ALA A 731 -0.41 0.62 0.42
CA ALA A 731 0.47 1.24 -0.56
C ALA A 731 0.02 1.06 -2.03
N VAL A 732 -1.01 0.24 -2.33
CA VAL A 732 -1.58 0.09 -3.68
C VAL A 732 -3.06 -0.22 -3.62
N SER A 733 -3.86 0.53 -4.37
CA SER A 733 -5.27 0.20 -4.65
C SER A 733 -5.37 -0.53 -5.99
N SER A 734 -6.28 -1.51 -6.09
CA SER A 734 -6.56 -2.17 -7.37
C SER A 734 -7.19 -1.16 -8.33
N GLU A 735 -6.58 -1.01 -9.51
CA GLU A 735 -7.19 -0.33 -10.65
C GLU A 735 -7.39 -1.40 -11.72
N ILE A 736 -8.65 -1.82 -11.91
CA ILE A 736 -8.98 -3.02 -12.67
C ILE A 736 -8.42 -2.97 -14.09
N PHE A 737 -8.42 -1.80 -14.72
CA PHE A 737 -7.99 -1.70 -16.11
C PHE A 737 -6.47 -1.76 -16.25
N GLN A 738 -5.73 -1.20 -15.29
CA GLN A 738 -4.29 -1.34 -15.20
C GLN A 738 -3.89 -2.76 -14.80
N ASP A 739 -4.57 -3.33 -13.80
CA ASP A 739 -4.28 -4.66 -13.27
C ASP A 739 -4.58 -5.75 -14.30
N LEU A 740 -5.70 -5.62 -15.05
CA LEU A 740 -6.16 -6.61 -16.04
C LEU A 740 -5.74 -6.32 -17.50
N PHE A 741 -5.48 -5.08 -17.87
CA PHE A 741 -5.21 -4.78 -19.29
C PHE A 741 -3.95 -3.96 -19.48
N GLY A 742 -3.29 -3.56 -18.39
CA GLY A 742 -2.15 -2.65 -18.45
C GLY A 742 -2.53 -1.29 -19.03
N GLU A 743 -3.78 -0.85 -18.88
CA GLU A 743 -4.34 0.38 -19.47
C GLU A 743 -5.08 1.19 -18.40
N GLY A 744 -4.57 2.36 -18.02
CA GLY A 744 -5.20 3.29 -17.08
C GLY A 744 -6.32 4.15 -17.70
N SER A 745 -6.93 5.01 -16.88
CA SER A 745 -7.96 5.97 -17.29
C SER A 745 -7.46 7.38 -17.01
N PHE A 746 -7.14 8.16 -18.05
CA PHE A 746 -6.67 9.53 -17.86
C PHE A 746 -7.83 10.45 -17.48
N THR A 747 -7.64 11.25 -16.44
CA THR A 747 -8.63 12.20 -15.88
C THR A 747 -8.13 13.64 -15.96
N GLY A 748 -7.21 13.93 -16.88
CA GLY A 748 -6.69 15.29 -17.12
C GLY A 748 -5.64 15.76 -16.11
N LYS A 749 -5.10 14.84 -15.30
CA LYS A 749 -4.10 15.10 -14.24
C LYS A 749 -3.02 14.03 -14.28
N GLY A 750 -1.76 14.43 -14.11
CA GLY A 750 -0.65 13.48 -14.08
C GLY A 750 0.46 13.84 -15.06
N LEU A 751 1.30 12.87 -15.37
CA LEU A 751 2.54 13.06 -16.14
C LEU A 751 2.34 12.62 -17.60
N LEU A 752 2.80 13.46 -18.53
CA LEU A 752 2.80 13.24 -19.97
C LEU A 752 4.25 13.23 -20.49
N ASP A 753 4.61 12.23 -21.28
CA ASP A 753 5.85 12.24 -22.06
C ASP A 753 5.67 13.17 -23.27
N VAL A 754 6.46 14.25 -23.30
CA VAL A 754 6.28 15.35 -24.27
C VAL A 754 6.35 14.85 -25.71
N ARG A 755 7.36 14.03 -26.03
CA ARG A 755 7.60 13.57 -27.40
C ARG A 755 6.56 12.55 -27.83
N ALA A 756 6.24 11.59 -26.96
CA ALA A 756 5.27 10.55 -27.27
C ALA A 756 3.85 11.11 -27.41
N CYS A 757 3.42 11.97 -26.48
CA CYS A 757 2.11 12.62 -26.57
C CYS A 757 2.00 13.49 -27.82
N HIS A 758 3.02 14.31 -28.13
CA HIS A 758 3.03 15.11 -29.35
C HIS A 758 2.94 14.22 -30.61
N ALA A 759 3.79 13.19 -30.73
CA ALA A 759 3.78 12.31 -31.90
C ALA A 759 2.42 11.62 -32.13
N VAL A 760 1.71 11.29 -31.05
CA VAL A 760 0.47 10.51 -31.09
C VAL A 760 -0.80 11.37 -31.17
N LEU A 761 -0.83 12.57 -30.58
CA LEU A 761 -2.02 13.41 -30.47
C LEU A 761 -2.04 14.61 -31.44
N ASP A 762 -0.89 15.13 -31.84
CA ASP A 762 -0.79 16.38 -32.62
C ASP A 762 -1.60 16.33 -33.92
N ALA A 763 -2.49 17.31 -34.11
CA ALA A 763 -3.35 17.45 -35.29
C ALA A 763 -4.16 16.17 -35.63
N ARG A 764 -4.46 15.32 -34.63
CA ARG A 764 -5.15 14.04 -34.84
C ARG A 764 -6.66 14.12 -34.58
N LEU A 765 -7.06 14.95 -33.63
CA LEU A 765 -8.46 15.14 -33.26
C LEU A 765 -9.06 16.32 -34.04
N PRO A 766 -10.34 16.24 -34.45
CA PRO A 766 -11.01 17.34 -35.13
C PRO A 766 -11.18 18.54 -34.19
N GLU A 767 -11.17 19.73 -34.79
CA GLU A 767 -11.38 20.99 -34.08
C GLU A 767 -12.87 21.24 -33.77
N GLY A 768 -13.16 21.88 -32.63
CA GLY A 768 -14.47 22.29 -32.15
C GLY A 768 -15.40 21.16 -31.72
N GLN A 769 -14.91 19.92 -31.59
CA GLN A 769 -15.75 18.71 -31.46
C GLN A 769 -15.53 17.89 -30.19
N VAL A 770 -14.51 18.20 -29.38
CA VAL A 770 -14.15 17.39 -28.21
C VAL A 770 -14.25 18.20 -26.93
N LEU A 771 -15.31 17.98 -26.15
CA LEU A 771 -15.44 18.58 -24.81
C LEU A 771 -14.76 17.72 -23.72
N SER A 772 -15.01 16.41 -23.71
CA SER A 772 -14.36 15.45 -22.80
C SER A 772 -13.12 14.84 -23.45
N HIS A 773 -11.99 15.53 -23.40
CA HIS A 773 -10.74 15.09 -24.03
C HIS A 773 -9.98 14.02 -23.22
N ASP A 774 -9.99 14.08 -21.88
CA ASP A 774 -9.09 13.30 -21.02
C ASP A 774 -9.12 11.78 -21.31
N LEU A 775 -10.29 11.15 -21.21
CA LEU A 775 -10.41 9.71 -21.44
C LEU A 775 -10.09 9.31 -22.89
N LEU A 776 -10.43 10.17 -23.87
CA LEU A 776 -10.14 9.94 -25.28
C LEU A 776 -8.65 10.00 -25.57
N GLU A 777 -7.97 11.05 -25.10
CA GLU A 777 -6.52 11.22 -25.26
C GLU A 777 -5.76 10.11 -24.56
N GLY A 778 -6.14 9.74 -23.33
CA GLY A 778 -5.60 8.58 -22.63
C GLY A 778 -5.76 7.28 -23.40
N SER A 779 -6.88 7.11 -24.11
CA SER A 779 -7.16 5.92 -24.93
C SER A 779 -6.34 5.85 -26.21
N ILE A 780 -5.88 7.00 -26.75
CA ILE A 780 -5.09 7.10 -27.98
C ILE A 780 -3.58 7.09 -27.66
N ALA A 781 -3.17 7.89 -26.66
CA ALA A 781 -1.79 8.05 -26.22
C ALA A 781 -1.27 6.87 -25.38
N ARG A 782 -2.17 5.99 -24.92
CA ARG A 782 -1.89 4.88 -23.99
C ARG A 782 -1.50 5.39 -22.60
N CYS A 783 -2.46 5.33 -21.69
CA CYS A 783 -2.34 5.75 -20.31
C CYS A 783 -2.05 4.56 -19.39
N ALA A 784 -1.24 4.76 -18.35
CA ALA A 784 -1.08 3.85 -17.23
C ALA A 784 -1.69 4.44 -15.96
N GLY A 785 -2.36 3.61 -15.16
CA GLY A 785 -2.78 3.96 -13.80
C GLY A 785 -1.64 3.71 -12.82
N VAL A 786 -1.21 4.75 -12.08
CA VAL A 786 -0.19 4.65 -11.03
C VAL A 786 -0.87 4.68 -9.67
N SER A 787 -1.24 3.50 -9.17
CA SER A 787 -2.10 3.34 -8.00
C SER A 787 -1.42 3.56 -6.64
N ASP A 788 -0.08 3.65 -6.62
CA ASP A 788 0.74 3.86 -5.43
C ASP A 788 1.25 5.30 -5.26
N ILE A 789 0.96 6.17 -6.23
CA ILE A 789 1.20 7.61 -6.15
C ILE A 789 -0.14 8.32 -6.05
N THR A 790 -0.28 9.15 -5.01
CA THR A 790 -1.53 9.86 -4.71
C THR A 790 -1.39 11.36 -4.93
N LEU A 791 -2.34 11.93 -5.66
CA LEU A 791 -2.67 13.35 -5.66
C LEU A 791 -3.89 13.59 -4.75
N VAL A 792 -4.03 14.80 -4.27
CA VAL A 792 -5.15 15.19 -3.40
C VAL A 792 -6.01 16.20 -4.14
N GLU A 793 -7.32 16.02 -4.16
CA GLU A 793 -8.26 16.92 -4.83
C GLU A 793 -9.54 17.03 -4.01
N ASP A 794 -10.07 18.25 -3.91
CA ASP A 794 -11.35 18.50 -3.25
C ASP A 794 -12.53 17.84 -3.96
N SER A 795 -13.42 17.26 -3.17
CA SER A 795 -14.68 16.72 -3.64
C SER A 795 -15.82 17.73 -3.46
N PRO A 796 -16.86 17.74 -4.32
CA PRO A 796 -18.00 18.63 -4.15
C PRO A 796 -18.65 18.52 -2.77
N MET A 797 -18.79 19.66 -2.09
CA MET A 797 -19.43 19.73 -0.77
C MET A 797 -20.97 19.69 -0.87
N HIS A 798 -21.55 20.05 -2.01
CA HIS A 798 -22.99 20.18 -2.19
C HIS A 798 -23.48 19.44 -3.45
N ALA A 799 -24.74 19.00 -3.40
CA ALA A 799 -25.35 18.21 -4.46
C ALA A 799 -25.51 18.96 -5.78
N ASP A 800 -25.81 20.26 -5.74
CA ASP A 800 -25.93 21.13 -6.91
C ASP A 800 -24.62 21.25 -7.70
N VAL A 801 -23.49 21.45 -7.00
CA VAL A 801 -22.15 21.47 -7.61
C VAL A 801 -21.82 20.12 -8.24
N ALA A 802 -22.13 19.03 -7.54
CA ALA A 802 -21.92 17.67 -8.06
C ALA A 802 -22.79 17.38 -9.29
N HIS A 803 -24.07 17.76 -9.26
CA HIS A 803 -25.01 17.58 -10.37
C HIS A 803 -24.61 18.42 -11.60
N ALA A 804 -24.12 19.65 -11.40
CA ALA A 804 -23.59 20.48 -12.48
C ALA A 804 -22.34 19.85 -13.14
N ARG A 805 -21.44 19.25 -12.34
CA ARG A 805 -20.28 18.47 -12.84
C ARG A 805 -20.75 17.26 -13.65
N LEU A 806 -21.70 16.47 -13.13
CA LEU A 806 -22.26 15.29 -13.81
C LEU A 806 -22.92 15.64 -15.15
N HIS A 807 -23.69 16.72 -15.22
CA HIS A 807 -24.34 17.16 -16.45
C HIS A 807 -23.33 17.51 -17.53
N ARG A 808 -22.31 18.31 -17.18
CA ARG A 808 -21.22 18.69 -18.11
C ARG A 808 -20.45 17.48 -18.62
N TRP A 809 -20.11 16.54 -17.74
CA TRP A 809 -19.39 15.32 -18.13
C TRP A 809 -20.22 14.43 -19.04
N THR A 810 -21.50 14.23 -18.70
CA THR A 810 -22.42 13.44 -19.54
C THR A 810 -22.51 14.02 -20.94
N ARG A 811 -22.67 15.35 -21.08
CA ARG A 811 -22.66 16.00 -22.40
C ARG A 811 -21.39 15.71 -23.18
N GLY A 812 -20.24 15.86 -22.53
CA GLY A 812 -18.95 15.63 -23.16
C GLY A 812 -18.72 14.17 -23.55
N ASP A 813 -19.19 13.20 -22.74
CA ASP A 813 -19.10 11.78 -23.06
C ASP A 813 -19.92 11.42 -24.31
N TRP A 814 -21.16 11.91 -24.40
CA TRP A 814 -22.03 11.65 -25.56
C TRP A 814 -21.52 12.29 -26.86
N GLN A 815 -20.77 13.40 -26.77
CA GLN A 815 -20.08 13.97 -27.93
C GLN A 815 -18.98 13.05 -28.49
N LEU A 816 -18.50 12.06 -27.72
CA LEU A 816 -17.45 11.14 -28.17
C LEU A 816 -17.96 10.00 -29.07
N LEU A 817 -19.27 9.90 -29.32
CA LEU A 817 -19.84 8.80 -30.10
C LEU A 817 -19.20 8.60 -31.49
N PRO A 818 -18.87 9.65 -32.29
CA PRO A 818 -18.18 9.48 -33.56
C PRO A 818 -16.81 8.78 -33.41
N PHE A 819 -16.10 9.02 -32.30
CA PHE A 819 -14.82 8.37 -32.00
C PHE A 819 -15.01 6.92 -31.55
N ILE A 820 -16.08 6.63 -30.81
CA ILE A 820 -16.46 5.26 -30.41
C ILE A 820 -16.83 4.42 -31.65
N ALA A 821 -17.55 5.00 -32.61
CA ALA A 821 -17.89 4.36 -33.88
C ALA A 821 -16.63 4.20 -34.77
N GLY A 822 -15.78 5.23 -34.83
CA GLY A 822 -14.53 5.27 -35.58
C GLY A 822 -13.30 4.73 -34.85
N ALA A 823 -13.45 3.92 -33.79
CA ALA A 823 -12.37 3.56 -32.87
C ALA A 823 -11.09 3.02 -33.57
N ARG A 824 -11.26 2.24 -34.65
CA ARG A 824 -10.15 1.70 -35.44
C ARG A 824 -9.29 2.80 -36.10
N ARG A 825 -9.91 3.87 -36.59
CA ARG A 825 -9.23 5.03 -37.22
C ARG A 825 -8.28 5.72 -36.23
N TYR A 826 -8.70 5.79 -34.97
CA TYR A 826 -7.94 6.43 -33.90
C TYR A 826 -7.02 5.46 -33.15
N GLY A 827 -6.99 4.18 -33.54
CA GLY A 827 -6.15 3.17 -32.87
C GLY A 827 -6.59 2.83 -31.45
N ILE A 828 -7.86 3.06 -31.10
CA ILE A 828 -8.38 2.82 -29.75
C ILE A 828 -8.53 1.30 -29.54
N ALA A 829 -7.94 0.79 -28.46
CA ALA A 829 -8.02 -0.62 -28.09
C ALA A 829 -9.46 -1.04 -27.71
N PRO A 830 -9.85 -2.32 -27.87
CA PRO A 830 -11.21 -2.78 -27.52
C PRO A 830 -11.65 -2.45 -26.10
N ILE A 831 -10.73 -2.58 -25.13
CA ILE A 831 -11.03 -2.25 -23.73
C ILE A 831 -11.21 -0.75 -23.50
N ASN A 832 -10.41 0.10 -24.15
CA ASN A 832 -10.56 1.56 -24.07
C ASN A 832 -11.85 2.02 -24.77
N ARG A 833 -12.26 1.33 -25.85
CA ARG A 833 -13.58 1.52 -26.45
C ARG A 833 -14.70 1.14 -25.49
N TRP A 834 -14.55 0.05 -24.73
CA TRP A 834 -15.48 -0.32 -23.68
C TRP A 834 -15.57 0.74 -22.57
N LYS A 835 -14.45 1.31 -22.10
CA LYS A 835 -14.46 2.42 -21.12
C LYS A 835 -15.34 3.59 -21.59
N LEU A 836 -15.19 3.99 -22.85
CA LEU A 836 -16.00 5.06 -23.46
C LEU A 836 -17.49 4.67 -23.55
N ILE A 837 -17.79 3.42 -23.93
CA ILE A 837 -19.18 2.91 -23.99
C ILE A 837 -19.79 2.82 -22.59
N ASP A 838 -19.02 2.41 -21.57
CA ASP A 838 -19.49 2.28 -20.20
C ASP A 838 -19.90 3.63 -19.61
N ASN A 839 -19.19 4.73 -19.93
CA ASN A 839 -19.63 6.08 -19.57
C ASN A 839 -21.02 6.40 -20.12
N LEU A 840 -21.26 6.09 -21.41
CA LEU A 840 -22.58 6.29 -22.02
C LEU A 840 -23.65 5.41 -21.35
N ARG A 841 -23.34 4.12 -21.14
CA ARG A 841 -24.24 3.17 -20.47
C ARG A 841 -24.62 3.67 -19.08
N ARG A 842 -23.66 4.14 -18.28
CA ARG A 842 -23.88 4.60 -16.91
C ARG A 842 -24.84 5.78 -16.84
N SER A 843 -24.76 6.71 -17.80
CA SER A 843 -25.70 7.83 -17.89
C SER A 843 -27.15 7.42 -18.22
N LEU A 844 -27.35 6.23 -18.82
CA LEU A 844 -28.67 5.70 -19.15
C LEU A 844 -29.31 4.89 -18.01
N VAL A 845 -28.55 4.48 -16.99
CA VAL A 845 -29.05 3.60 -15.91
C VAL A 845 -30.24 4.22 -15.20
N ALA A 846 -30.15 5.49 -14.78
CA ALA A 846 -31.24 6.18 -14.09
C ALA A 846 -32.49 6.36 -14.99
N PRO A 847 -32.39 6.92 -16.21
CA PRO A 847 -33.52 6.99 -17.14
C PRO A 847 -34.19 5.64 -17.43
N MET A 848 -33.40 4.58 -17.64
CA MET A 848 -33.93 3.25 -17.93
C MET A 848 -34.60 2.62 -16.70
N ALA A 849 -34.04 2.82 -15.50
CA ALA A 849 -34.65 2.38 -14.25
C ALA A 849 -35.97 3.09 -13.96
N LEU A 850 -36.05 4.41 -14.20
CA LEU A 850 -37.30 5.16 -14.09
C LEU A 850 -38.33 4.67 -15.11
N GLY A 851 -37.92 4.50 -16.38
CA GLY A 851 -38.79 3.98 -17.43
C GLY A 851 -39.34 2.59 -17.09
N LEU A 852 -38.49 1.71 -16.55
CA LEU A 852 -38.89 0.38 -16.08
C LEU A 852 -39.93 0.47 -14.96
N MET A 853 -39.71 1.34 -13.97
CA MET A 853 -40.65 1.55 -12.86
C MET A 853 -42.01 2.06 -13.34
N LEU A 854 -42.02 3.06 -14.24
CA LEU A 854 -43.26 3.60 -14.81
C LEU A 854 -43.99 2.56 -15.67
N LEU A 855 -43.26 1.79 -16.48
CA LEU A 855 -43.81 0.71 -17.28
C LEU A 855 -44.46 -0.36 -16.40
N VAL A 856 -43.77 -0.78 -15.34
CA VAL A 856 -44.30 -1.77 -14.39
C VAL A 856 -45.49 -1.22 -13.60
N LEU A 857 -45.49 0.04 -13.21
CA LEU A 857 -46.66 0.66 -12.55
C LEU A 857 -47.88 0.72 -13.47
N GLY A 858 -47.70 1.10 -14.73
CA GLY A 858 -48.80 1.25 -15.69
C GLY A 858 -49.30 -0.07 -16.28
N THR A 859 -48.42 -1.06 -16.41
CA THR A 859 -48.76 -2.33 -17.06
C THR A 859 -48.86 -3.49 -16.11
N ALA A 860 -48.15 -3.48 -14.97
CA ALA A 860 -47.85 -4.58 -14.03
C ALA A 860 -47.06 -5.76 -14.64
N VAL A 861 -46.35 -5.57 -15.75
CA VAL A 861 -45.67 -6.66 -16.51
C VAL A 861 -44.74 -7.52 -15.63
N LEU A 862 -44.12 -6.92 -14.62
CA LEU A 862 -43.32 -7.57 -13.57
C LEU A 862 -43.90 -7.27 -12.19
N PRO A 863 -43.58 -8.07 -11.14
CA PRO A 863 -43.89 -7.71 -9.77
C PRO A 863 -43.18 -6.40 -9.35
N LEU A 864 -43.94 -5.46 -8.77
CA LEU A 864 -43.40 -4.16 -8.37
C LEU A 864 -42.26 -4.28 -7.34
N GLY A 865 -42.41 -5.16 -6.34
CA GLY A 865 -41.37 -5.39 -5.32
C GLY A 865 -40.06 -5.90 -5.91
N LEU A 866 -40.14 -6.81 -6.89
CA LEU A 866 -38.96 -7.32 -7.59
C LEU A 866 -38.30 -6.22 -8.43
N THR A 867 -39.10 -5.41 -9.12
CA THR A 867 -38.61 -4.28 -9.93
C THR A 867 -37.88 -3.25 -9.06
N LEU A 868 -38.45 -2.91 -7.91
CA LEU A 868 -37.83 -2.02 -6.93
C LEU A 868 -36.50 -2.60 -6.41
N ALA A 869 -36.45 -3.91 -6.15
CA ALA A 869 -35.23 -4.58 -5.71
C ALA A 869 -34.12 -4.55 -6.78
N VAL A 870 -34.46 -4.74 -8.05
CA VAL A 870 -33.50 -4.64 -9.18
C VAL A 870 -32.97 -3.21 -9.31
N VAL A 871 -33.86 -2.20 -9.25
CA VAL A 871 -33.46 -0.79 -9.34
C VAL A 871 -32.61 -0.37 -8.14
N ALA A 872 -33.02 -0.71 -6.92
CA ALA A 872 -32.23 -0.43 -5.72
C ALA A 872 -30.89 -1.17 -5.74
N GLY A 873 -30.89 -2.43 -6.20
CA GLY A 873 -29.68 -3.25 -6.35
C GLY A 873 -28.64 -2.63 -7.28
N ALA A 874 -29.06 -1.98 -8.37
CA ALA A 874 -28.16 -1.29 -9.28
C ALA A 874 -27.32 -0.19 -8.59
N PHE A 875 -27.89 0.51 -7.61
CA PHE A 875 -27.21 1.58 -6.86
C PHE A 875 -26.57 1.10 -5.54
N ALA A 876 -26.98 -0.07 -5.04
CA ALA A 876 -26.57 -0.57 -3.73
C ALA A 876 -25.49 -1.66 -3.78
N ILE A 877 -25.48 -2.52 -4.81
CA ILE A 877 -24.71 -3.77 -4.78
C ILE A 877 -23.19 -3.54 -4.68
N GLY A 878 -22.65 -2.55 -5.39
CA GLY A 878 -21.22 -2.21 -5.34
C GLY A 878 -20.79 -1.80 -3.91
N PRO A 879 -21.37 -0.71 -3.35
CA PRO A 879 -21.07 -0.28 -1.99
C PRO A 879 -21.34 -1.35 -0.92
N LEU A 880 -22.43 -2.12 -1.05
CA LEU A 880 -22.79 -3.17 -0.08
C LEU A 880 -21.77 -4.32 -0.08
N VAL A 881 -21.33 -4.81 -1.24
CA VAL A 881 -20.29 -5.85 -1.31
C VAL A 881 -18.95 -5.32 -0.80
N GLY A 882 -18.67 -4.02 -1.01
CA GLY A 882 -17.56 -3.30 -0.38
C GLY A 882 -17.59 -3.41 1.15
N ALA A 883 -18.69 -2.97 1.76
CA ALA A 883 -18.89 -3.00 3.21
C ALA A 883 -18.89 -4.43 3.78
N LEU A 884 -19.47 -5.41 3.07
CA LEU A 884 -19.54 -6.81 3.51
C LEU A 884 -18.19 -7.52 3.50
N ALA A 885 -17.31 -7.22 2.53
CA ALA A 885 -15.95 -7.75 2.54
C ALA A 885 -15.15 -7.25 3.77
N GLY A 886 -15.44 -6.02 4.20
CA GLY A 886 -14.90 -5.43 5.43
C GLY A 886 -15.37 -6.10 6.72
N VAL A 887 -16.31 -7.05 6.69
CA VAL A 887 -16.80 -7.78 7.89
C VAL A 887 -15.81 -8.87 8.34
N VAL A 888 -14.91 -9.33 7.46
CA VAL A 888 -13.94 -10.40 7.78
C VAL A 888 -12.66 -9.79 8.35
N PRO A 889 -12.35 -9.97 9.66
CA PRO A 889 -11.15 -9.41 10.24
C PRO A 889 -9.92 -10.10 9.64
N SER A 890 -9.09 -9.34 8.92
CA SER A 890 -7.81 -9.85 8.39
C SER A 890 -6.68 -9.84 9.42
N ARG A 891 -6.89 -9.24 10.60
CA ARG A 891 -5.89 -9.10 11.67
C ARG A 891 -6.48 -9.40 13.05
N ASP A 892 -5.83 -10.31 13.77
CA ASP A 892 -6.25 -10.76 15.11
C ASP A 892 -6.14 -9.68 16.22
N GLY A 893 -5.44 -8.57 15.94
CA GLY A 893 -5.11 -7.53 16.93
C GLY A 893 -5.93 -6.24 16.85
N LEU A 894 -6.93 -6.14 15.97
CA LEU A 894 -7.81 -4.97 15.92
C LEU A 894 -8.81 -5.04 17.08
N ALA A 895 -9.03 -3.92 17.77
CA ALA A 895 -10.12 -3.80 18.74
C ALA A 895 -11.43 -4.09 18.00
N ARG A 896 -11.96 -5.32 18.15
CA ARG A 896 -13.13 -5.84 17.40
C ARG A 896 -14.30 -4.85 17.39
N ARG A 897 -14.46 -4.09 18.49
CA ARG A 897 -15.48 -3.05 18.63
C ARG A 897 -15.31 -1.87 17.66
N HIS A 898 -14.08 -1.42 17.42
CA HIS A 898 -13.80 -0.35 16.46
C HIS A 898 -14.04 -0.85 15.02
N PHE A 899 -13.54 -2.04 14.70
CA PHE A 899 -13.72 -2.69 13.39
C PHE A 899 -15.19 -2.88 13.01
N TYR A 900 -16.00 -3.45 13.89
CA TYR A 900 -17.45 -3.61 13.62
C TYR A 900 -18.19 -2.27 13.59
N ARG A 901 -17.73 -1.26 14.34
CA ARG A 901 -18.31 0.09 14.29
C ARG A 901 -18.07 0.72 12.92
N GLU A 902 -16.85 0.69 12.41
CA GLU A 902 -16.51 1.20 11.07
C GLU A 902 -17.28 0.46 9.97
N THR A 903 -17.31 -0.86 10.03
CA THR A 903 -18.10 -1.68 9.10
C THR A 903 -19.59 -1.30 9.12
N GLY A 904 -20.13 -1.00 10.31
CA GLY A 904 -21.50 -0.52 10.46
C GLY A 904 -21.72 0.91 9.95
N HIS A 905 -20.70 1.78 9.95
CA HIS A 905 -20.76 3.09 9.29
C HIS A 905 -20.80 2.92 7.76
N ASP A 906 -19.95 2.06 7.20
CA ASP A 906 -19.91 1.79 5.76
C ASP A 906 -21.21 1.16 5.25
N LEU A 907 -21.79 0.22 6.00
CA LEU A 907 -23.07 -0.39 5.64
C LEU A 907 -24.22 0.63 5.66
N ARG A 908 -24.32 1.45 6.72
CA ARG A 908 -25.33 2.51 6.82
C ARG A 908 -25.20 3.51 5.67
N ARG A 909 -23.97 3.83 5.31
CA ARG A 909 -23.68 4.72 4.20
C ARG A 909 -24.08 4.12 2.86
N ALA A 910 -23.76 2.85 2.60
CA ALA A 910 -24.17 2.15 1.39
C ALA A 910 -25.70 2.14 1.22
N VAL A 911 -26.43 1.85 2.31
CA VAL A 911 -27.90 1.91 2.32
C VAL A 911 -28.41 3.34 2.12
N GLY A 912 -27.80 4.32 2.77
CA GLY A 912 -28.13 5.74 2.62
C GLY A 912 -27.93 6.25 1.19
N LEU A 913 -26.84 5.83 0.53
CA LEU A 913 -26.56 6.14 -0.88
C LEU A 913 -27.62 5.53 -1.80
N ALA A 914 -27.98 4.26 -1.60
CA ALA A 914 -29.01 3.61 -2.38
C ALA A 914 -30.37 4.31 -2.22
N ALA A 915 -30.77 4.61 -0.98
CA ALA A 915 -31.99 5.35 -0.70
C ALA A 915 -32.00 6.73 -1.35
N TRP A 916 -30.89 7.47 -1.30
CA TRP A 916 -30.74 8.77 -1.94
C TRP A 916 -30.92 8.69 -3.47
N HIS A 917 -30.24 7.76 -4.14
CA HIS A 917 -30.35 7.60 -5.60
C HIS A 917 -31.76 7.18 -6.04
N VAL A 918 -32.41 6.29 -5.28
CA VAL A 918 -33.80 5.89 -5.55
C VAL A 918 -34.76 7.06 -5.33
N ALA A 919 -34.60 7.83 -4.25
CA ALA A 919 -35.42 9.01 -3.97
C ALA A 919 -35.28 10.11 -5.04
N LEU A 920 -34.06 10.31 -5.56
CA LEU A 920 -33.78 11.28 -6.60
C LEU A 920 -33.85 10.71 -8.02
N LEU A 921 -34.38 9.49 -8.20
CA LEU A 921 -34.35 8.81 -9.50
C LEU A 921 -34.99 9.64 -10.62
N LEU A 922 -36.11 10.31 -10.34
CA LEU A 922 -36.75 11.22 -11.30
C LEU A 922 -35.84 12.39 -11.67
N HIS A 923 -35.30 13.09 -10.67
CA HIS A 923 -34.42 14.24 -10.89
C HIS A 923 -33.16 13.87 -11.67
N LEU A 924 -32.49 12.78 -11.29
CA LEU A 924 -31.31 12.27 -11.98
C LEU A 924 -31.63 11.85 -13.41
N SER A 925 -32.77 11.20 -13.64
CA SER A 925 -33.20 10.83 -14.99
C SER A 925 -33.41 12.04 -15.87
N LEU A 926 -34.09 13.08 -15.37
CA LEU A 926 -34.28 14.33 -16.10
C LEU A 926 -32.95 15.04 -16.38
N LEU A 927 -32.03 15.05 -15.40
CA LEU A 927 -30.70 15.64 -15.56
C LEU A 927 -29.89 14.93 -16.65
N TYR A 928 -29.87 13.59 -16.65
CA TYR A 928 -29.17 12.83 -17.68
C TYR A 928 -29.84 12.98 -19.06
N LEU A 929 -31.17 12.92 -19.13
CA LEU A 929 -31.89 13.10 -20.40
C LEU A 929 -31.70 14.50 -20.98
N ASP A 930 -31.69 15.54 -20.14
CA ASP A 930 -31.39 16.92 -20.56
C ASP A 930 -29.95 17.04 -21.07
N ALA A 931 -28.98 16.46 -20.37
CA ALA A 931 -27.59 16.42 -20.83
C ALA A 931 -27.47 15.72 -22.19
N ILE A 932 -28.08 14.55 -22.36
CA ILE A 932 -28.05 13.76 -23.60
C ILE A 932 -28.78 14.50 -24.74
N GLY A 933 -29.95 15.05 -24.45
CA GLY A 933 -30.81 15.75 -25.42
C GLY A 933 -30.38 17.18 -25.73
N SER A 934 -29.35 17.69 -25.05
CA SER A 934 -28.88 19.05 -25.24
C SER A 934 -28.49 19.35 -26.69
N ARG A 935 -28.83 20.56 -27.14
CA ARG A 935 -28.67 21.01 -28.54
C ARG A 935 -27.24 20.91 -29.06
N GLU A 936 -26.25 20.95 -28.17
CA GLU A 936 -24.83 20.81 -28.49
C GLU A 936 -24.45 19.38 -28.92
N VAL A 937 -24.96 18.37 -28.22
CA VAL A 937 -24.80 16.95 -28.61
C VAL A 937 -25.44 16.75 -29.99
N TRP A 938 -26.67 17.22 -30.18
CA TRP A 938 -27.40 17.13 -31.44
C TRP A 938 -26.69 17.82 -32.62
N ARG A 939 -26.01 18.96 -32.39
CA ARG A 939 -25.19 19.63 -33.41
C ARG A 939 -23.95 18.81 -33.81
N SER A 940 -23.27 18.18 -32.86
CA SER A 940 -22.11 17.31 -33.14
C SER A 940 -22.48 16.12 -34.04
N PHE A 941 -23.65 15.51 -33.80
CA PHE A 941 -24.20 14.45 -34.64
C PHE A 941 -24.43 14.89 -36.10
N ASN A 942 -25.07 16.04 -36.30
CA ASN A 942 -25.39 16.54 -37.64
C ASN A 942 -24.15 17.03 -38.41
N CYS A 943 -23.17 17.64 -37.74
CA CYS A 943 -21.90 18.00 -38.37
C CYS A 943 -21.06 16.77 -38.77
N SER A 944 -21.06 15.72 -37.94
CA SER A 944 -20.35 14.46 -38.24
C SER A 944 -20.99 13.68 -39.38
N ALA A 945 -22.32 13.65 -39.49
CA ALA A 945 -23.04 13.01 -40.58
C ALA A 945 -22.76 13.70 -41.93
N ALA A 946 -22.70 15.03 -41.96
CA ALA A 946 -22.36 15.81 -43.15
C ALA A 946 -20.92 15.54 -43.64
N PHE A 947 -19.96 15.37 -42.71
CA PHE A 947 -18.57 15.02 -43.05
C PHE A 947 -18.40 13.56 -43.48
N ALA A 948 -19.14 12.62 -42.89
CA ALA A 948 -19.12 11.21 -43.28
C ALA A 948 -19.65 10.99 -44.71
N LEU A 949 -20.65 11.78 -45.13
CA LEU A 949 -21.16 11.80 -46.50
C LEU A 949 -20.17 12.41 -47.51
N ALA A 950 -19.33 13.36 -47.08
CA ALA A 950 -18.31 13.96 -47.93
C ALA A 950 -17.04 13.09 -48.13
N ALA A 951 -16.84 12.08 -47.27
CA ALA A 951 -15.66 11.20 -47.29
C ALA A 951 -15.87 9.85 -48.01
N ALA A 952 -17.00 9.65 -48.70
CA ALA A 952 -17.26 8.43 -49.48
C ALA A 952 -16.46 8.46 -50.81
N PRO A 953 -15.65 7.44 -51.13
CA PRO A 953 -14.69 7.49 -52.24
C PRO A 953 -15.28 7.18 -53.63
N ASN A 954 -16.53 7.57 -53.93
CA ASN A 954 -17.15 7.38 -55.25
C ASN A 954 -18.37 8.31 -55.48
N ALA A 955 -18.13 9.61 -55.67
CA ALA A 955 -19.14 10.51 -56.23
C ALA A 955 -18.51 11.33 -57.37
N PRO A 956 -19.09 11.37 -58.58
CA PRO A 956 -18.46 11.99 -59.74
C PRO A 956 -18.48 13.52 -59.62
N LEU A 957 -17.31 14.12 -59.83
CA LEU A 957 -17.09 15.57 -59.92
C LEU A 957 -17.88 16.17 -61.11
N ARG A 958 -18.87 17.02 -60.82
CA ARG A 958 -19.38 18.03 -61.76
C ARG A 958 -19.56 19.40 -61.09
N SER A 959 -18.66 20.31 -61.47
CA SER A 959 -18.70 21.79 -61.47
C SER A 959 -18.90 22.58 -60.15
N PRO A 960 -18.32 23.79 -60.04
CA PRO A 960 -18.19 24.52 -58.78
C PRO A 960 -19.37 25.47 -58.58
N VAL A 961 -20.17 25.23 -57.54
CA VAL A 961 -21.05 26.25 -56.96
C VAL A 961 -20.92 26.17 -55.45
N MET A 962 -20.57 27.30 -54.84
CA MET A 962 -20.63 27.54 -53.39
C MET A 962 -22.00 27.11 -52.83
N ALA A 963 -22.08 25.97 -52.17
CA ALA A 963 -23.10 25.62 -51.18
C ALA A 963 -22.74 24.27 -50.52
N PRO A 964 -22.11 24.29 -49.33
CA PRO A 964 -22.85 23.82 -48.16
C PRO A 964 -22.43 24.59 -46.89
N ILE A 965 -22.72 25.89 -46.83
CA ILE A 965 -22.55 26.68 -45.59
C ILE A 965 -23.90 27.25 -45.09
N THR A 966 -24.92 27.28 -45.94
CA THR A 966 -26.18 27.98 -45.67
C THR A 966 -27.24 27.16 -44.92
N ALA A 967 -27.13 25.84 -44.84
CA ALA A 967 -28.17 25.01 -44.20
C ALA A 967 -28.14 25.05 -42.65
N CYS A 968 -27.05 25.48 -42.02
CA CYS A 968 -26.99 25.69 -40.56
C CYS A 968 -27.45 27.08 -40.11
N ALA A 969 -27.72 28.02 -41.03
CA ALA A 969 -27.97 29.42 -40.70
C ALA A 969 -29.45 29.83 -40.61
N ALA A 970 -30.39 29.06 -41.18
CA ALA A 970 -31.78 29.47 -41.30
C ALA A 970 -32.72 28.67 -40.37
N THR A 971 -32.80 29.04 -39.10
CA THR A 971 -33.95 28.79 -38.18
C THR A 971 -33.70 29.55 -36.87
N ARG A 972 -33.74 30.88 -36.96
CA ARG A 972 -33.88 31.79 -35.82
C ARG A 972 -34.83 32.90 -36.23
N TYR A 973 -36.13 32.62 -36.17
CA TYR A 973 -37.12 33.67 -35.97
C TYR A 973 -38.28 33.12 -35.15
N SER A 974 -38.65 33.91 -34.15
CA SER A 974 -39.79 33.84 -33.22
C SER A 974 -39.54 33.15 -31.85
N PRO A 975 -40.08 33.78 -30.78
CA PRO A 975 -39.46 33.90 -29.44
C PRO A 975 -39.52 32.64 -28.58
#